data_AF-A0A4V2SGQ8-F1
#
_entry.id   AF-A0A4V2SGQ8-F1
#
_cell.length_a   1.000
_cell.length_b   1.000
_cell.length_c   1.000
_cell.angle_alpha   90.00
_cell.angle_beta   90.00
_cell.angle_gamma   90.00
#
_symmetry.space_group_name_H-M   'P 1'
#
loop_
_entity.id
_entity.type
_entity.pdbx_description
1 polymer ?
#
loop_
_entity_poly.entity_id
_entity_poly.type
_entity_poly.pdbx_seq_one_letter_code
_entity_poly.pdbx_strand_id
1 'polypeptide(L)'
;MANETDWRRSRGWRAGWLACWLLVWPAFVLAATTFELDVLSGRADSVTGGDALLRVRLPEGADPSRVRVAVNGREIGQGWVTDPAAHTLTGRVDGLALGRNVVTVRGARGAPAAFVLVNHPAQGPVFSGPRQEPFVCETQNFQLPAGLGTLGPSSPPDCAIARRVDYLYRTTAGALAAWPAGTAAYPADLVWTKTTLGHDAPYIVRLETGTVDRAIYQIALLHDPIAEPGPSWRQPPQAWNQRLVYTFGGGCFGGWYRQGASTGGVTDDFLLRSGYALASSSLNVFGNNCNDLLAAEAMMMVKERFIEAYGPPRHTQGFGCSGGSYAQHQIADNYPGLLDGILPGCSFPEVGFGTIHFITDAWLLDHYFNERSTLAWSDEQKRRVTGFGVYATAPNVAVGARRIDPDAHCGVLPPELAYDPVANPGGARCDVYDHTVNVYGRDPATGFARRPLDNVGIQYGLQTLNDGVISVDQFLDLNERIAGFDADANILPPGQRTRADLVATRAAYRSGRLTNGGGGLASIPIIDYRAYNDDVPNGDIHLRYHSFSMRARLEAANGRADNHVMLVEDNRYGLYSTQSPLLQRSVLALDRWISAIHDDGRELPAIDKVVQNKPADLQEGCMTRDAEPSFIAQQQTRDPATSCAALYPVHSFPREQAGAGIAADVIKCRRKAPDRADYAVAFSAAQWQRLRGIFRGGVCDWTQPGVQQQGLAGTWLSFDRVPGTP
;
A
#
# COMPACT_ATOMS: atom_id res chain seq x y z
N MET A 1 -28.69 46.63 -24.42
CA MET A 1 -29.23 47.03 -25.73
C MET A 1 -29.61 45.74 -26.46
N ALA A 2 -30.73 45.11 -26.12
CA ALA A 2 -32.10 45.47 -26.47
C ALA A 2 -32.28 45.62 -28.00
N ASN A 3 -32.91 44.63 -28.63
CA ASN A 3 -34.20 44.87 -29.28
C ASN A 3 -34.96 43.57 -29.60
N GLU A 4 -36.13 43.51 -28.99
CA GLU A 4 -37.30 42.68 -29.27
C GLU A 4 -38.02 43.13 -30.57
N THR A 5 -39.18 42.49 -30.81
CA THR A 5 -40.40 42.92 -31.54
C THR A 5 -40.51 42.49 -33.02
N ASP A 6 -41.64 42.04 -33.56
CA ASP A 6 -43.00 41.79 -33.04
C ASP A 6 -43.79 40.89 -34.04
N TRP A 7 -44.61 39.99 -33.49
CA TRP A 7 -45.99 39.58 -33.82
C TRP A 7 -46.68 39.92 -35.17
N ARG A 8 -47.45 38.95 -35.73
CA ARG A 8 -48.94 38.84 -35.63
C ARG A 8 -49.59 37.90 -36.69
N ARG A 9 -50.53 37.05 -36.20
CA ARG A 9 -51.89 36.66 -36.70
C ARG A 9 -52.05 36.15 -38.17
N SER A 10 -52.96 35.25 -38.56
CA SER A 10 -53.96 34.36 -37.94
C SER A 10 -54.70 33.59 -39.07
N ARG A 11 -55.29 32.43 -38.74
CA ARG A 11 -56.45 31.71 -39.37
C ARG A 11 -56.20 30.72 -40.52
N GLY A 12 -56.76 29.52 -40.33
CA GLY A 12 -57.17 28.60 -41.41
C GLY A 12 -57.24 27.13 -40.98
N TRP A 13 -58.40 26.70 -40.47
CA TRP A 13 -58.70 25.30 -40.16
C TRP A 13 -58.57 24.36 -41.37
N ARG A 14 -58.06 23.14 -41.14
CA ARG A 14 -58.70 21.87 -41.57
C ARG A 14 -58.03 20.68 -40.87
N ALA A 15 -58.84 19.96 -40.11
CA ALA A 15 -58.50 18.73 -39.43
C ALA A 15 -58.31 17.59 -40.44
N GLY A 16 -57.21 16.85 -40.30
CA GLY A 16 -57.00 15.54 -40.91
C GLY A 16 -56.41 14.63 -39.85
N TRP A 17 -57.23 13.73 -39.31
CA TRP A 17 -56.79 12.70 -38.38
C TRP A 17 -55.97 11.67 -39.15
N LEU A 18 -54.67 11.59 -38.85
CA LEU A 18 -53.80 10.48 -39.23
C LEU A 18 -53.29 9.86 -37.93
N ALA A 19 -53.90 8.73 -37.56
CA ALA A 19 -53.46 7.90 -36.45
C ALA A 19 -52.13 7.22 -36.83
N CYS A 20 -51.01 7.74 -36.34
CA CYS A 20 -49.74 7.02 -36.33
C CYS A 20 -49.75 6.00 -35.19
N TRP A 21 -49.87 4.72 -35.55
CA TRP A 21 -49.55 3.61 -34.65
C TRP A 21 -48.03 3.59 -34.42
N LEU A 22 -47.60 4.07 -33.24
CA LEU A 22 -46.25 3.84 -32.74
C LEU A 22 -46.15 2.36 -32.31
N LEU A 23 -45.57 1.53 -33.18
CA LEU A 23 -45.11 0.19 -32.82
C LEU A 23 -43.95 0.35 -31.82
N VAL A 24 -44.25 0.16 -30.54
CA VAL A 24 -43.26 -0.08 -29.51
C VAL A 24 -42.64 -1.45 -29.80
N TRP A 25 -41.42 -1.48 -30.32
CA TRP A 25 -40.62 -2.71 -30.31
C TRP A 25 -40.16 -2.95 -28.86
N PRO A 26 -40.42 -4.12 -28.26
CA PRO A 26 -39.77 -4.48 -27.02
C PRO A 26 -38.26 -4.56 -27.31
N ALA A 27 -37.45 -3.88 -26.52
CA ALA A 27 -36.04 -4.19 -26.43
C ALA A 27 -35.95 -5.64 -25.92
N PHE A 28 -35.69 -6.59 -26.82
CA PHE A 28 -35.32 -7.94 -26.43
C PHE A 28 -33.98 -7.86 -25.71
N VAL A 29 -33.99 -8.02 -24.38
CA VAL A 29 -32.81 -8.42 -23.65
C VAL A 29 -32.46 -9.82 -24.18
N LEU A 30 -31.37 -9.94 -24.93
CA LEU A 30 -30.83 -11.23 -25.34
C LEU A 30 -30.45 -11.98 -24.06
N ALA A 31 -31.18 -13.06 -23.76
CA ALA A 31 -30.83 -13.97 -22.67
C ALA A 31 -29.38 -14.44 -22.84
N ALA A 32 -28.61 -14.50 -21.74
CA ALA A 32 -27.25 -15.01 -21.76
C ALA A 32 -27.26 -16.49 -22.18
N THR A 33 -26.73 -16.78 -23.37
CA THR A 33 -26.70 -18.14 -23.95
C THR A 33 -25.40 -18.90 -23.66
N THR A 34 -24.47 -18.30 -22.92
CA THR A 34 -23.12 -18.81 -22.67
C THR A 34 -22.83 -18.94 -21.18
N PHE A 35 -21.96 -19.87 -20.82
CA PHE A 35 -21.40 -19.94 -19.48
C PHE A 35 -20.38 -18.81 -19.27
N GLU A 36 -20.27 -18.30 -18.05
CA GLU A 36 -19.18 -17.42 -17.60
C GLU A 36 -18.44 -18.07 -16.43
N LEU A 37 -17.17 -17.73 -16.24
CA LEU A 37 -16.34 -18.22 -15.15
C LEU A 37 -15.74 -17.06 -14.37
N ASP A 38 -16.08 -17.00 -13.09
CA ASP A 38 -15.39 -16.18 -12.11
C ASP A 38 -14.37 -17.06 -11.36
N VAL A 39 -13.13 -16.62 -11.27
CA VAL A 39 -12.15 -17.17 -10.33
C VAL A 39 -12.34 -16.41 -9.02
N LEU A 40 -12.98 -17.03 -8.03
CA LEU A 40 -13.30 -16.36 -6.77
C LEU A 40 -12.06 -16.15 -5.90
N SER A 41 -11.07 -17.04 -6.01
CA SER A 41 -9.85 -16.99 -5.21
C SER A 41 -8.80 -16.01 -5.74
N GLY A 42 -9.02 -15.36 -6.88
CA GLY A 42 -8.04 -14.42 -7.43
C GLY A 42 -8.29 -14.13 -8.91
N ARG A 43 -7.22 -13.82 -9.65
CA ARG A 43 -7.29 -13.66 -11.10
C ARG A 43 -6.97 -14.96 -11.81
N ALA A 44 -7.55 -15.14 -12.99
CA ALA A 44 -7.30 -16.33 -13.80
C ALA A 44 -5.84 -16.49 -14.22
N ASP A 45 -5.07 -15.41 -14.34
CA ASP A 45 -3.65 -15.39 -14.73
C ASP A 45 -2.68 -15.50 -13.54
N SER A 46 -3.18 -15.54 -12.31
CA SER A 46 -2.38 -15.45 -11.08
C SER A 46 -2.66 -16.58 -10.07
N VAL A 47 -3.24 -17.69 -10.51
CA VAL A 47 -3.57 -18.82 -9.62
C VAL A 47 -2.29 -19.41 -9.05
N THR A 48 -2.28 -19.82 -7.79
CA THR A 48 -1.11 -20.44 -7.17
C THR A 48 -1.45 -21.75 -6.46
N GLY A 49 -0.44 -22.55 -6.11
CA GLY A 49 -0.63 -23.71 -5.22
C GLY A 49 -1.30 -24.94 -5.85
N GLY A 50 -1.77 -24.84 -7.10
CA GLY A 50 -2.38 -25.95 -7.82
C GLY A 50 -3.88 -26.10 -7.60
N ASP A 51 -4.53 -25.14 -6.95
CA ASP A 51 -5.96 -25.10 -6.68
C ASP A 51 -6.58 -23.74 -7.02
N ALA A 52 -7.90 -23.69 -7.17
CA ALA A 52 -8.64 -22.44 -7.33
C ALA A 52 -10.10 -22.62 -6.91
N LEU A 53 -10.71 -21.60 -6.32
CA LEU A 53 -12.15 -21.57 -6.10
C LEU A 53 -12.85 -20.91 -7.30
N LEU A 54 -13.72 -21.64 -7.98
CA LEU A 54 -14.37 -21.21 -9.22
C LEU A 54 -15.88 -21.06 -9.03
N ARG A 55 -16.46 -20.07 -9.71
CA ARG A 55 -17.91 -19.93 -9.87
C ARG A 55 -18.24 -19.87 -11.35
N VAL A 56 -19.09 -20.79 -11.79
CA VAL A 56 -19.66 -20.81 -13.13
C VAL A 56 -21.03 -20.13 -13.06
N ARG A 57 -21.25 -19.09 -13.86
CA ARG A 57 -22.59 -18.55 -14.10
C ARG A 57 -23.25 -19.32 -15.23
N LEU A 58 -24.48 -19.76 -15.00
CA LEU A 58 -25.18 -20.63 -15.91
C LEU A 58 -26.07 -19.83 -16.86
N PRO A 59 -26.15 -20.20 -18.15
CA PRO A 59 -27.07 -19.58 -19.07
C PRO A 59 -28.52 -19.85 -18.65
N GLU A 60 -29.43 -18.96 -19.06
CA GLU A 60 -30.83 -19.03 -18.64
C GLU A 60 -31.45 -20.39 -19.00
N GLY A 61 -32.17 -20.99 -18.04
CA GLY A 61 -32.82 -22.28 -18.21
C GLY A 61 -31.88 -23.49 -18.31
N ALA A 62 -30.58 -23.33 -18.02
CA ALA A 62 -29.67 -24.45 -17.81
C ALA A 62 -29.95 -25.13 -16.46
N ASP A 63 -29.94 -26.47 -16.47
CA ASP A 63 -30.07 -27.30 -15.28
C ASP A 63 -28.67 -27.49 -14.64
N PRO A 64 -28.41 -26.94 -13.44
CA PRO A 64 -27.10 -27.05 -12.79
C PRO A 64 -26.64 -28.50 -12.61
N SER A 65 -27.56 -29.45 -12.42
CA SER A 65 -27.23 -30.87 -12.24
C SER A 65 -26.66 -31.54 -13.50
N ARG A 66 -26.90 -30.94 -14.66
CA ARG A 66 -26.42 -31.40 -15.97
C ARG A 66 -25.17 -30.68 -16.43
N VAL A 67 -24.67 -29.73 -15.65
CA VAL A 67 -23.41 -29.05 -15.94
C VAL A 67 -22.24 -29.96 -15.56
N ARG A 68 -21.22 -30.00 -16.42
CA ARG A 68 -19.97 -30.73 -16.23
C ARG A 68 -18.82 -29.75 -16.40
N VAL A 69 -17.91 -29.76 -15.45
CA VAL A 69 -16.69 -28.95 -15.49
C VAL A 69 -15.50 -29.91 -15.60
N ALA A 70 -14.59 -29.64 -16.52
CA ALA A 70 -13.36 -30.41 -16.67
C ALA A 70 -12.14 -29.49 -16.74
N VAL A 71 -11.03 -29.94 -16.18
CA VAL A 71 -9.74 -29.25 -16.20
C VAL A 71 -8.78 -30.09 -17.03
N ASN A 72 -8.22 -29.52 -18.10
CA ASN A 72 -7.33 -30.22 -19.04
C ASN A 72 -7.92 -31.56 -19.54
N GLY A 73 -9.24 -31.59 -19.75
CA GLY A 73 -9.97 -32.79 -20.18
C GLY A 73 -10.36 -33.77 -19.06
N ARG A 74 -9.91 -33.58 -17.82
CA ARG A 74 -10.32 -34.38 -16.65
C ARG A 74 -11.58 -33.79 -16.03
N GLU A 75 -12.70 -34.51 -16.07
CA GLU A 75 -13.93 -34.08 -15.40
C GLU A 75 -13.76 -33.98 -13.88
N ILE A 76 -14.25 -32.89 -13.29
CA ILE A 76 -14.28 -32.60 -11.86
C ILE A 76 -15.71 -32.85 -11.38
N GLY A 77 -15.99 -34.09 -10.99
CA GLY A 77 -17.37 -34.59 -10.78
C GLY A 77 -17.98 -34.36 -9.40
N GLN A 78 -17.22 -33.94 -8.38
CA GLN A 78 -17.72 -33.75 -7.02
C GLN A 78 -17.30 -32.41 -6.42
N GLY A 79 -18.05 -31.93 -5.42
CA GLY A 79 -17.68 -30.74 -4.63
C GLY A 79 -18.26 -29.40 -5.10
N TRP A 80 -19.07 -29.39 -6.15
CA TRP A 80 -19.78 -28.21 -6.63
C TRP A 80 -21.07 -27.95 -5.84
N VAL A 81 -21.29 -26.72 -5.43
CA VAL A 81 -22.49 -26.22 -4.76
C VAL A 81 -23.28 -25.38 -5.76
N THR A 82 -24.56 -25.71 -5.93
CA THR A 82 -25.49 -24.99 -6.80
C THR A 82 -26.19 -23.88 -6.02
N ASP A 83 -26.27 -22.69 -6.61
CA ASP A 83 -27.16 -21.63 -6.16
C ASP A 83 -28.24 -21.39 -7.24
N PRO A 84 -29.46 -21.94 -7.03
CA PRO A 84 -30.55 -21.77 -7.98
C PRO A 84 -31.03 -20.32 -8.12
N ALA A 85 -30.94 -19.51 -7.06
CA ALA A 85 -31.42 -18.13 -7.09
C ALA A 85 -30.46 -17.24 -7.88
N ALA A 86 -29.17 -17.43 -7.70
CA ALA A 86 -28.14 -16.72 -8.47
C ALA A 86 -27.83 -17.36 -9.83
N HIS A 87 -28.41 -18.52 -10.14
CA HIS A 87 -28.09 -19.34 -11.32
C HIS A 87 -26.58 -19.63 -11.45
N THR A 88 -25.95 -20.08 -10.37
CA THR A 88 -24.50 -20.37 -10.36
C THR A 88 -24.14 -21.75 -9.83
N LEU A 89 -22.93 -22.20 -10.18
CA LEU A 89 -22.28 -23.42 -9.69
C LEU A 89 -20.90 -23.03 -9.14
N THR A 90 -20.67 -23.20 -7.84
CA THR A 90 -19.39 -22.84 -7.19
C THR A 90 -18.66 -24.08 -6.70
N GLY A 91 -17.36 -24.20 -6.94
CA GLY A 91 -16.59 -25.37 -6.57
C GLY A 91 -15.10 -25.11 -6.60
N ARG A 92 -14.37 -25.82 -5.73
CA ARG A 92 -12.91 -25.79 -5.72
C ARG A 92 -12.38 -26.83 -6.69
N VAL A 93 -11.45 -26.42 -7.54
CA VAL A 93 -10.67 -27.32 -8.40
C VAL A 93 -9.29 -27.50 -7.79
N ASP A 94 -8.74 -28.71 -7.86
CA ASP A 94 -7.41 -29.06 -7.36
C ASP A 94 -6.60 -29.80 -8.43
N GLY A 95 -5.28 -29.80 -8.29
CA GLY A 95 -4.35 -30.49 -9.19
C GLY A 95 -4.18 -29.79 -10.54
N LEU A 96 -4.22 -28.46 -10.55
CA LEU A 96 -3.83 -27.64 -11.69
C LEU A 96 -2.35 -27.87 -12.00
N ALA A 97 -2.01 -28.09 -13.26
CA ALA A 97 -0.63 -28.17 -13.69
C ALA A 97 0.03 -26.79 -13.62
N LEU A 98 1.36 -26.71 -13.46
CA LEU A 98 2.05 -25.42 -13.59
C LEU A 98 1.86 -24.85 -15.01
N GLY A 99 1.68 -23.54 -15.09
CA GLY A 99 1.38 -22.82 -16.32
C GLY A 99 -0.09 -22.92 -16.74
N ARG A 100 -0.32 -22.99 -18.05
CA ARG A 100 -1.65 -22.91 -18.65
C ARG A 100 -2.50 -24.14 -18.36
N ASN A 101 -3.71 -23.93 -17.84
CA ASN A 101 -4.76 -24.91 -17.64
C ASN A 101 -6.04 -24.47 -18.39
N VAL A 102 -6.76 -25.41 -18.98
CA VAL A 102 -8.03 -25.13 -19.68
C VAL A 102 -9.19 -25.72 -18.87
N VAL A 103 -10.07 -24.84 -18.39
CA VAL A 103 -11.32 -25.20 -17.73
C VAL A 103 -12.43 -25.21 -18.77
N THR A 104 -12.98 -26.38 -19.08
CA THR A 104 -14.12 -26.51 -19.99
C THR A 104 -15.41 -26.74 -19.22
N VAL A 105 -16.44 -25.97 -19.55
CA VAL A 105 -17.79 -26.09 -18.98
C VAL A 105 -18.74 -26.56 -20.08
N ARG A 106 -19.51 -27.61 -19.81
CA ARG A 106 -20.51 -28.18 -20.71
C ARG A 106 -21.82 -28.38 -19.97
N GLY A 107 -22.95 -28.21 -20.66
CA GLY A 107 -24.28 -28.52 -20.13
C GLY A 107 -25.23 -28.95 -21.22
N ALA A 108 -26.44 -29.39 -20.84
CA ALA A 108 -27.48 -29.77 -21.80
C ALA A 108 -28.07 -28.58 -22.57
N ARG A 109 -27.91 -27.36 -22.04
CA ARG A 109 -28.24 -26.08 -22.67
C ARG A 109 -27.06 -25.13 -22.49
N GLY A 110 -26.84 -24.26 -23.47
CA GLY A 110 -25.69 -23.37 -23.57
C GLY A 110 -24.56 -23.95 -24.42
N ALA A 111 -23.86 -23.09 -25.15
CA ALA A 111 -22.67 -23.49 -25.90
C ALA A 111 -21.55 -23.91 -24.93
N PRO A 112 -20.81 -25.01 -25.19
CA PRO A 112 -19.60 -25.33 -24.43
C PRO A 112 -18.66 -24.13 -24.35
N ALA A 113 -18.16 -23.84 -23.15
CA ALA A 113 -17.23 -22.74 -22.92
C ALA A 113 -15.87 -23.28 -22.45
N ALA A 114 -14.80 -22.56 -22.78
CA ALA A 114 -13.45 -22.87 -22.34
C ALA A 114 -12.80 -21.61 -21.78
N PHE A 115 -12.22 -21.72 -20.60
CA PHE A 115 -11.54 -20.66 -19.89
C PHE A 115 -10.11 -21.06 -19.60
N VAL A 116 -9.23 -20.09 -19.48
CA VAL A 116 -7.80 -20.33 -19.24
C VAL A 116 -7.47 -19.87 -17.83
N LEU A 117 -6.84 -20.75 -17.08
CA LEU A 117 -6.17 -20.41 -15.82
C LEU A 117 -4.65 -20.56 -16.02
N VAL A 118 -3.85 -19.71 -15.38
CA VAL A 118 -2.40 -19.85 -15.29
C VAL A 118 -2.05 -20.09 -13.84
N ASN A 119 -1.55 -21.28 -13.55
CA ASN A 119 -1.17 -21.70 -12.22
C ASN A 119 0.35 -21.57 -12.02
N HIS A 120 0.75 -20.99 -10.90
CA HIS A 120 2.13 -20.71 -10.52
C HIS A 120 2.53 -21.55 -9.29
N PRO A 121 3.83 -21.73 -9.02
CA PRO A 121 4.29 -22.41 -7.81
C PRO A 121 3.76 -21.73 -6.53
N ALA A 122 3.54 -22.51 -5.46
CA ALA A 122 3.12 -21.97 -4.16
C ALA A 122 4.17 -21.02 -3.53
N GLN A 123 5.39 -21.01 -4.06
CA GLN A 123 6.52 -20.19 -3.62
C GLN A 123 6.77 -18.97 -4.55
N GLY A 124 5.90 -18.73 -5.53
CA GLY A 124 6.10 -17.71 -6.54
C GLY A 124 7.28 -18.03 -7.50
N PRO A 125 7.67 -17.06 -8.36
CA PRO A 125 6.99 -15.78 -8.56
C PRO A 125 5.73 -15.92 -9.43
N VAL A 126 4.90 -14.87 -9.46
CA VAL A 126 3.67 -14.75 -10.26
C VAL A 126 3.71 -13.52 -11.18
N PHE A 127 4.18 -12.40 -10.64
CA PHE A 127 4.38 -11.13 -11.31
C PHE A 127 5.54 -10.32 -10.74
N SER A 128 6.13 -10.72 -9.61
CA SER A 128 7.19 -9.98 -8.93
C SER A 128 8.55 -10.04 -9.62
N GLY A 129 8.71 -10.91 -10.62
CA GLY A 129 9.95 -11.15 -11.32
C GLY A 129 10.81 -12.21 -10.65
N PRO A 130 12.06 -12.39 -11.11
CA PRO A 130 13.00 -13.34 -10.52
C PRO A 130 13.10 -13.19 -9.00
N ARG A 131 13.07 -14.32 -8.28
CA ARG A 131 13.16 -14.37 -6.82
C ARG A 131 14.48 -13.78 -6.32
N GLN A 132 14.44 -13.13 -5.16
CA GLN A 132 15.64 -12.67 -4.46
C GLN A 132 16.51 -13.88 -4.07
N GLU A 133 17.79 -13.81 -4.43
CA GLU A 133 18.82 -14.78 -4.07
C GLU A 133 20.10 -14.04 -3.67
N PRO A 134 20.81 -14.48 -2.61
CA PRO A 134 20.43 -15.54 -1.66
C PRO A 134 19.20 -15.14 -0.85
N PHE A 135 18.61 -16.05 -0.08
CA PHE A 135 17.48 -15.69 0.77
C PHE A 135 17.34 -16.60 1.99
N VAL A 136 17.27 -15.99 3.17
CA VAL A 136 17.35 -16.68 4.46
C VAL A 136 15.97 -17.07 4.97
N CYS A 137 15.78 -18.36 5.22
CA CYS A 137 14.57 -18.90 5.86
C CYS A 137 14.65 -18.77 7.39
N GLU A 138 13.57 -18.29 8.01
CA GLU A 138 13.55 -17.92 9.43
C GLU A 138 12.36 -18.53 10.19
N THR A 139 11.69 -19.53 9.64
CA THR A 139 10.56 -20.22 10.30
C THR A 139 10.92 -20.72 11.70
N GLN A 140 12.15 -21.17 11.94
CA GLN A 140 12.62 -21.62 13.25
C GLN A 140 12.66 -20.51 14.30
N ASN A 141 12.75 -19.25 13.88
CA ASN A 141 12.78 -18.07 14.73
C ASN A 141 11.38 -17.46 14.95
N PHE A 142 10.38 -17.89 14.16
CA PHE A 142 9.03 -17.35 14.22
C PHE A 142 8.32 -17.84 15.49
N GLN A 143 7.99 -16.91 16.38
CA GLN A 143 7.29 -17.19 17.65
C GLN A 143 5.78 -17.17 17.44
N LEU A 144 5.09 -18.22 17.88
CA LEU A 144 3.64 -18.28 17.92
C LEU A 144 3.11 -17.64 19.21
N PRO A 145 1.93 -17.00 19.17
CA PRO A 145 1.35 -16.31 20.32
C PRO A 145 1.04 -17.25 21.49
N ALA A 146 0.77 -16.66 22.67
CA ALA A 146 0.28 -17.36 23.87
C ALA A 146 1.15 -18.56 24.32
N GLY A 147 2.46 -18.51 24.07
CA GLY A 147 3.40 -19.54 24.52
C GLY A 147 3.35 -20.84 23.71
N LEU A 148 2.79 -20.82 22.49
CA LEU A 148 2.73 -21.97 21.58
C LEU A 148 4.10 -22.43 21.01
N GLY A 149 5.19 -21.76 21.39
CA GLY A 149 6.55 -22.04 20.97
C GLY A 149 6.90 -21.47 19.59
N THR A 150 7.93 -22.02 18.95
CA THR A 150 8.32 -21.64 17.60
C THR A 150 7.61 -22.47 16.53
N LEU A 151 7.58 -21.95 15.30
CA LEU A 151 7.00 -22.66 14.15
C LEU A 151 7.88 -23.85 13.71
N GLY A 152 9.18 -23.81 13.96
CA GLY A 152 10.13 -24.89 13.66
C GLY A 152 10.85 -24.72 12.31
N PRO A 153 11.80 -25.60 11.98
CA PRO A 153 12.58 -25.49 10.76
C PRO A 153 11.73 -25.72 9.51
N SER A 154 12.05 -24.98 8.44
CA SER A 154 11.44 -25.12 7.11
C SER A 154 12.24 -26.06 6.22
N SER A 155 11.68 -26.35 5.04
CA SER A 155 12.37 -27.07 3.96
C SER A 155 13.15 -26.08 3.09
N PRO A 156 14.51 -26.11 3.08
CA PRO A 156 15.31 -25.34 2.15
C PRO A 156 15.21 -25.92 0.72
N PRO A 157 15.38 -25.11 -0.34
CA PRO A 157 15.61 -23.66 -0.35
C PRO A 157 14.32 -22.81 -0.29
N ASP A 158 13.17 -23.46 -0.33
CA ASP A 158 11.86 -22.82 -0.55
C ASP A 158 11.23 -22.17 0.68
N CYS A 159 11.90 -22.28 1.84
CA CYS A 159 11.42 -21.80 3.13
C CYS A 159 10.02 -22.34 3.50
N ALA A 160 9.63 -23.49 2.96
CA ALA A 160 8.29 -24.03 3.08
C ALA A 160 8.10 -24.80 4.39
N ILE A 161 6.89 -24.70 4.96
CA ILE A 161 6.47 -25.53 6.10
C ILE A 161 5.08 -26.11 5.88
N ALA A 162 4.82 -27.27 6.51
CA ALA A 162 3.49 -27.81 6.62
C ALA A 162 2.58 -26.83 7.39
N ARG A 163 1.40 -26.58 6.84
CA ARG A 163 0.38 -25.75 7.46
C ARG A 163 0.00 -26.31 8.83
N ARG A 164 0.01 -25.44 9.83
CA ARG A 164 -0.32 -25.71 11.23
C ARG A 164 -1.57 -24.93 11.62
N VAL A 165 -2.42 -25.56 12.44
CA VAL A 165 -3.59 -24.92 13.03
C VAL A 165 -3.49 -25.05 14.54
N ASP A 166 -3.50 -23.91 15.22
CA ASP A 166 -3.57 -23.81 16.66
C ASP A 166 -4.88 -23.13 17.07
N TYR A 167 -5.32 -23.38 18.31
CA TYR A 167 -6.45 -22.68 18.90
C TYR A 167 -5.99 -21.90 20.13
N LEU A 168 -6.54 -20.72 20.30
CA LEU A 168 -6.34 -19.83 21.44
C LEU A 168 -7.70 -19.44 22.00
N TYR A 169 -7.74 -18.96 23.23
CA TYR A 169 -8.94 -18.32 23.76
C TYR A 169 -8.61 -17.11 24.62
N ARG A 170 -9.59 -16.22 24.77
CA ARG A 170 -9.47 -15.04 25.64
C ARG A 170 -9.95 -15.36 27.05
N THR A 171 -9.11 -15.10 28.04
CA THR A 171 -9.42 -15.31 29.46
C THR A 171 -10.14 -14.10 30.07
N THR A 172 -10.83 -14.29 31.19
CA THR A 172 -11.45 -13.22 31.99
C THR A 172 -10.44 -12.22 32.55
N ALA A 173 -9.15 -12.59 32.62
CA ALA A 173 -8.04 -11.69 32.94
C ALA A 173 -7.61 -10.81 31.76
N GLY A 174 -8.22 -10.98 30.59
CA GLY A 174 -7.93 -10.19 29.40
C GLY A 174 -6.67 -10.63 28.65
N ALA A 175 -6.20 -11.87 28.82
CA ALA A 175 -5.05 -12.42 28.10
C ALA A 175 -5.45 -13.52 27.09
N LEU A 176 -4.68 -13.67 26.00
CA LEU A 176 -4.78 -14.85 25.14
C LEU A 176 -4.03 -16.03 25.78
N ALA A 177 -4.69 -17.17 25.85
CA ALA A 177 -4.13 -18.43 26.34
C ALA A 177 -4.25 -19.52 25.27
N ALA A 178 -3.33 -20.48 25.29
CA ALA A 178 -3.41 -21.65 24.42
C ALA A 178 -4.66 -22.49 24.76
N TRP A 179 -5.38 -22.94 23.73
CA TRP A 179 -6.53 -23.82 23.90
C TRP A 179 -6.09 -25.20 24.41
N PRO A 180 -6.71 -25.75 25.47
CA PRO A 180 -6.34 -27.05 26.00
C PRO A 180 -6.53 -28.17 24.97
N ALA A 181 -5.49 -28.98 24.75
CA ALA A 181 -5.52 -30.05 23.77
C ALA A 181 -6.62 -31.09 24.09
N GLY A 182 -7.43 -31.45 23.09
CA GLY A 182 -8.46 -32.49 23.21
C GLY A 182 -9.62 -32.17 24.15
N THR A 183 -9.76 -30.93 24.63
CA THR A 183 -10.89 -30.57 25.50
C THR A 183 -12.22 -30.61 24.75
N ALA A 184 -13.24 -31.15 25.42
CA ALA A 184 -14.63 -31.16 24.96
C ALA A 184 -15.52 -30.17 25.73
N ALA A 185 -14.93 -29.39 26.65
CA ALA A 185 -15.62 -28.39 27.44
C ALA A 185 -14.89 -27.05 27.37
N TYR A 186 -15.65 -25.95 27.48
CA TYR A 186 -15.10 -24.61 27.53
C TYR A 186 -14.29 -24.39 28.82
N PRO A 187 -13.10 -23.76 28.75
CA PRO A 187 -12.38 -23.31 29.94
C PRO A 187 -13.26 -22.44 30.84
N ALA A 188 -13.16 -22.62 32.16
CA ALA A 188 -14.00 -21.90 33.12
C ALA A 188 -13.79 -20.36 33.10
N ASP A 189 -12.61 -19.92 32.65
CA ASP A 189 -12.22 -18.52 32.53
C ASP A 189 -12.38 -17.97 31.09
N LEU A 190 -13.07 -18.68 30.20
CA LEU A 190 -13.34 -18.23 28.84
C LEU A 190 -14.28 -17.01 28.81
N VAL A 191 -13.94 -16.01 28.00
CA VAL A 191 -14.79 -14.85 27.72
C VAL A 191 -15.68 -15.10 26.50
N TRP A 192 -16.90 -14.57 26.56
CA TRP A 192 -17.82 -14.48 25.41
C TRP A 192 -17.74 -13.10 24.79
N THR A 193 -17.94 -13.01 23.47
CA THR A 193 -17.97 -11.76 22.73
C THR A 193 -19.23 -11.65 21.88
N LYS A 194 -19.56 -10.40 21.51
CA LYS A 194 -20.62 -10.08 20.56
C LYS A 194 -20.00 -9.41 19.35
N THR A 195 -20.18 -10.03 18.18
CA THR A 195 -19.66 -9.53 16.91
C THR A 195 -20.40 -8.27 16.45
N THR A 196 -19.86 -7.61 15.43
CA THR A 196 -20.50 -6.45 14.76
C THR A 196 -21.86 -6.77 14.13
N LEU A 197 -22.15 -8.04 13.85
CA LEU A 197 -23.44 -8.51 13.36
C LEU A 197 -24.38 -9.00 14.49
N GLY A 198 -23.99 -8.82 15.75
CA GLY A 198 -24.81 -9.14 16.91
C GLY A 198 -24.75 -10.61 17.37
N HIS A 199 -23.99 -11.46 16.67
CA HIS A 199 -23.80 -12.86 17.05
C HIS A 199 -22.96 -12.97 18.34
N ASP A 200 -23.50 -13.68 19.34
CA ASP A 200 -22.77 -14.09 20.53
C ASP A 200 -21.92 -15.32 20.22
N ALA A 201 -20.64 -15.29 20.59
CA ALA A 201 -19.70 -16.37 20.33
C ALA A 201 -18.71 -16.53 21.50
N PRO A 202 -18.25 -17.76 21.81
CA PRO A 202 -17.10 -17.93 22.69
C PRO A 202 -15.89 -17.28 22.02
N TYR A 203 -15.07 -16.55 22.79
CA TYR A 203 -13.87 -15.91 22.26
C TYR A 203 -12.74 -16.92 22.11
N ILE A 204 -12.92 -17.84 21.16
CA ILE A 204 -11.96 -18.85 20.73
C ILE A 204 -11.45 -18.45 19.35
N VAL A 205 -10.14 -18.33 19.22
CA VAL A 205 -9.45 -17.92 17.99
C VAL A 205 -8.81 -19.14 17.37
N ARG A 206 -9.19 -19.46 16.13
CA ARG A 206 -8.46 -20.39 15.29
C ARG A 206 -7.33 -19.64 14.61
N LEU A 207 -6.08 -20.07 14.80
CA LEU A 207 -4.89 -19.52 14.16
C LEU A 207 -4.32 -20.53 13.16
N GLU A 208 -4.35 -20.20 11.88
CA GLU A 208 -3.61 -20.90 10.84
C GLU A 208 -2.24 -20.25 10.65
N THR A 209 -1.18 -21.05 10.58
CA THR A 209 0.15 -20.59 10.17
C THR A 209 0.70 -21.51 9.08
N GLY A 210 1.29 -20.94 8.03
CA GLY A 210 1.86 -21.69 6.93
C GLY A 210 2.80 -20.82 6.10
N THR A 211 3.16 -21.29 4.90
CA THR A 211 4.01 -20.53 3.98
C THR A 211 3.42 -20.43 2.58
N VAL A 212 3.45 -19.22 2.00
CA VAL A 212 3.16 -18.91 0.59
C VAL A 212 4.13 -17.85 0.13
N ASP A 213 4.58 -17.88 -1.13
CA ASP A 213 5.56 -16.92 -1.67
C ASP A 213 6.88 -16.86 -0.85
N ARG A 214 7.29 -18.01 -0.30
CA ARG A 214 8.37 -18.14 0.70
C ARG A 214 8.14 -17.35 2.00
N ALA A 215 7.04 -16.62 2.16
CA ALA A 215 6.66 -15.89 3.35
C ALA A 215 5.97 -16.79 4.36
N ILE A 216 6.07 -16.45 5.65
CA ILE A 216 5.24 -17.06 6.69
C ILE A 216 3.96 -16.25 6.76
N TYR A 217 2.81 -16.89 6.53
CA TYR A 217 1.51 -16.25 6.68
C TYR A 217 0.80 -16.71 7.96
N GLN A 218 -0.05 -15.84 8.48
CA GLN A 218 -1.00 -16.19 9.53
C GLN A 218 -2.42 -15.75 9.14
N ILE A 219 -3.40 -16.58 9.48
CA ILE A 219 -4.83 -16.25 9.39
C ILE A 219 -5.47 -16.54 10.74
N ALA A 220 -6.18 -15.58 11.31
CA ALA A 220 -6.91 -15.74 12.56
C ALA A 220 -8.36 -15.32 12.43
N LEU A 221 -9.27 -16.07 13.05
CA LEU A 221 -10.69 -15.73 13.12
C LEU A 221 -11.36 -16.46 14.29
N LEU A 222 -12.52 -15.96 14.72
CA LEU A 222 -13.34 -16.64 15.72
C LEU A 222 -13.90 -17.94 15.12
N HIS A 223 -13.75 -19.05 15.85
CA HIS A 223 -14.30 -20.35 15.49
C HIS A 223 -14.44 -21.21 16.74
N ASP A 224 -15.61 -21.82 16.93
CA ASP A 224 -15.85 -22.74 18.04
C ASP A 224 -15.58 -24.21 17.63
N PRO A 225 -14.45 -24.81 18.04
CA PRO A 225 -14.12 -26.19 17.68
C PRO A 225 -14.96 -27.24 18.43
N ILE A 226 -15.77 -26.85 19.43
CA ILE A 226 -16.68 -27.76 20.15
C ILE A 226 -18.02 -27.82 19.42
N ALA A 227 -18.56 -26.67 18.99
CA ALA A 227 -19.89 -26.57 18.40
C ALA A 227 -19.90 -26.64 16.87
N GLU A 228 -18.79 -26.32 16.20
CA GLU A 228 -18.70 -26.23 14.74
C GLU A 228 -17.69 -27.23 14.16
N PRO A 229 -17.94 -27.80 12.96
CA PRO A 229 -16.92 -28.55 12.24
C PRO A 229 -15.74 -27.66 11.85
N GLY A 230 -14.64 -28.30 11.41
CA GLY A 230 -13.51 -27.58 10.83
C GLY A 230 -13.95 -26.67 9.66
N PRO A 231 -13.51 -25.40 9.62
CA PRO A 231 -13.98 -24.47 8.59
C PRO A 231 -13.64 -24.93 7.16
N SER A 232 -14.52 -24.60 6.22
CA SER A 232 -14.28 -24.73 4.79
C SER A 232 -14.96 -23.59 4.03
N TRP A 233 -14.63 -23.38 2.76
CA TRP A 233 -15.30 -22.36 1.94
C TRP A 233 -16.83 -22.56 1.82
N ARG A 234 -17.32 -23.78 2.10
CA ARG A 234 -18.76 -24.12 2.15
C ARG A 234 -19.39 -23.85 3.50
N GLN A 235 -18.58 -23.86 4.55
CA GLN A 235 -18.98 -23.77 5.95
C GLN A 235 -17.96 -22.89 6.68
N PRO A 236 -17.95 -21.56 6.41
CA PRO A 236 -17.16 -20.64 7.19
C PRO A 236 -17.64 -20.59 8.66
N PRO A 237 -16.80 -20.16 9.61
CA PRO A 237 -17.22 -20.03 11.00
C PRO A 237 -18.41 -19.10 11.17
N GLN A 238 -19.37 -19.45 12.03
CA GLN A 238 -20.58 -18.67 12.24
C GLN A 238 -20.31 -17.28 12.82
N ALA A 239 -19.26 -17.15 13.64
CA ALA A 239 -18.87 -15.90 14.26
C ALA A 239 -18.09 -14.95 13.32
N TRP A 240 -17.73 -15.39 12.12
CA TRP A 240 -17.07 -14.52 11.15
C TRP A 240 -18.08 -13.57 10.51
N ASN A 241 -17.85 -12.27 10.63
CA ASN A 241 -18.71 -11.24 10.02
C ASN A 241 -18.53 -11.12 8.49
N GLN A 242 -17.83 -12.06 7.84
CA GLN A 242 -17.49 -12.08 6.42
C GLN A 242 -16.54 -10.98 5.95
N ARG A 243 -15.92 -10.20 6.86
CA ARG A 243 -14.91 -9.20 6.49
C ARG A 243 -13.51 -9.71 6.82
N LEU A 244 -12.57 -9.38 5.94
CA LEU A 244 -11.15 -9.63 6.15
C LEU A 244 -10.44 -8.31 6.44
N VAL A 245 -9.66 -8.27 7.51
CA VAL A 245 -8.68 -7.21 7.77
C VAL A 245 -7.29 -7.78 7.48
N TYR A 246 -6.63 -7.25 6.45
CA TYR A 246 -5.25 -7.61 6.13
C TYR A 246 -4.29 -6.65 6.83
N THR A 247 -3.49 -7.16 7.76
CA THR A 247 -2.60 -6.33 8.56
C THR A 247 -1.20 -6.25 7.96
N PHE A 248 -0.63 -5.05 7.98
CA PHE A 248 0.70 -4.75 7.45
C PHE A 248 1.62 -4.23 8.56
N GLY A 249 2.84 -4.74 8.59
CA GLY A 249 3.84 -4.36 9.59
C GLY A 249 4.70 -3.17 9.15
N GLY A 250 5.06 -2.32 10.11
CA GLY A 250 5.91 -1.15 9.90
C GLY A 250 7.39 -1.47 9.69
N GLY A 251 8.20 -0.41 9.63
CA GLY A 251 9.64 -0.51 9.41
C GLY A 251 10.03 -0.63 7.93
N CYS A 252 11.33 -0.64 7.68
CA CYS A 252 11.96 -0.89 6.36
C CYS A 252 13.49 -1.05 6.55
N PHE A 253 13.93 -1.40 7.76
CA PHE A 253 15.34 -1.33 8.17
C PHE A 253 15.83 -2.76 8.39
N GLY A 254 16.85 -3.20 7.64
CA GLY A 254 17.34 -4.59 7.73
C GLY A 254 16.48 -5.64 7.06
N GLY A 255 15.54 -5.22 6.22
CA GLY A 255 14.60 -6.09 5.53
C GLY A 255 15.09 -6.57 4.17
N TRP A 256 16.22 -7.26 4.14
CA TRP A 256 16.89 -7.65 2.89
C TRP A 256 17.15 -9.16 2.82
N TYR A 257 16.94 -9.79 1.67
CA TYR A 257 17.23 -11.23 1.41
C TYR A 257 16.77 -12.21 2.52
N ARG A 258 15.58 -12.01 3.08
CA ARG A 258 15.09 -12.81 4.22
C ARG A 258 13.57 -13.00 4.21
N GLN A 259 13.15 -14.10 4.83
CA GLN A 259 11.75 -14.47 5.05
C GLN A 259 11.06 -13.60 6.10
N GLY A 260 11.77 -13.22 7.16
CA GLY A 260 11.20 -12.57 8.34
C GLY A 260 10.63 -13.54 9.36
N ALA A 261 10.65 -13.14 10.64
CA ALA A 261 10.22 -13.96 11.78
C ALA A 261 8.98 -13.39 12.51
N SER A 262 8.23 -12.49 11.86
CA SER A 262 7.02 -11.86 12.39
C SER A 262 6.04 -11.50 11.27
N THR A 263 4.77 -11.26 11.60
CA THR A 263 3.76 -10.70 10.69
C THR A 263 3.30 -9.32 11.17
N GLY A 264 2.38 -8.68 10.44
CA GLY A 264 1.69 -7.45 10.89
C GLY A 264 0.77 -7.66 12.12
N GLY A 265 0.67 -8.89 12.63
CA GLY A 265 -0.13 -9.27 13.77
C GLY A 265 -1.56 -9.65 13.38
N VAL A 266 -2.05 -10.77 13.88
CA VAL A 266 -3.41 -11.28 13.61
C VAL A 266 -4.21 -11.55 14.89
N THR A 267 -3.74 -11.03 16.02
CA THR A 267 -4.31 -11.31 17.36
C THR A 267 -4.88 -10.05 18.03
N ASP A 268 -5.22 -9.03 17.25
CA ASP A 268 -5.81 -7.79 17.79
C ASP A 268 -7.17 -8.06 18.43
N ASP A 269 -7.33 -7.60 19.67
CA ASP A 269 -8.53 -7.83 20.48
C ASP A 269 -9.78 -7.25 19.84
N PHE A 270 -9.72 -5.96 19.50
CA PHE A 270 -10.86 -5.21 19.00
C PHE A 270 -11.34 -5.77 17.66
N LEU A 271 -10.42 -6.09 16.76
CA LEU A 271 -10.76 -6.66 15.45
C LEU A 271 -11.38 -8.06 15.59
N LEU A 272 -10.74 -8.96 16.36
CA LEU A 272 -11.25 -10.33 16.53
C LEU A 272 -12.60 -10.35 17.25
N ARG A 273 -12.74 -9.62 18.36
CA ARG A 273 -14.00 -9.59 19.13
C ARG A 273 -15.16 -8.99 18.33
N SER A 274 -14.86 -8.14 17.34
CA SER A 274 -15.81 -7.57 16.39
C SER A 274 -16.25 -8.54 15.29
N GLY A 275 -15.64 -9.73 15.21
CA GLY A 275 -15.97 -10.79 14.25
C GLY A 275 -15.17 -10.75 12.94
N TYR A 276 -14.17 -9.87 12.82
CA TYR A 276 -13.32 -9.84 11.63
C TYR A 276 -12.41 -11.08 11.57
N ALA A 277 -12.18 -11.58 10.35
CA ALA A 277 -11.01 -12.41 10.11
C ALA A 277 -9.79 -11.50 9.89
N LEU A 278 -8.63 -11.91 10.38
CA LEU A 278 -7.36 -11.21 10.21
C LEU A 278 -6.40 -12.09 9.41
N ALA A 279 -5.68 -11.50 8.47
CA ALA A 279 -4.59 -12.18 7.77
C ALA A 279 -3.37 -11.28 7.66
N SER A 280 -2.19 -11.88 7.61
CA SER A 280 -0.94 -11.17 7.41
C SER A 280 0.16 -12.12 6.93
N SER A 281 1.25 -11.54 6.43
CA SER A 281 2.42 -12.25 5.93
C SER A 281 3.70 -11.60 6.44
N SER A 282 4.75 -12.39 6.60
CA SER A 282 6.07 -11.89 6.99
C SER A 282 6.71 -10.97 5.95
N LEU A 283 6.39 -11.16 4.67
CA LEU A 283 6.78 -10.27 3.57
C LEU A 283 5.86 -9.04 3.42
N ASN A 284 4.79 -8.95 4.23
CA ASN A 284 3.97 -7.74 4.39
C ASN A 284 4.36 -6.94 5.65
N VAL A 285 5.48 -7.28 6.27
CA VAL A 285 6.15 -6.47 7.29
C VAL A 285 7.36 -5.85 6.64
N PHE A 286 7.33 -4.57 6.32
CA PHE A 286 8.45 -3.96 5.60
C PHE A 286 9.74 -3.93 6.42
N GLY A 287 9.64 -3.95 7.75
CA GLY A 287 10.78 -4.20 8.64
C GLY A 287 11.47 -5.55 8.42
N ASN A 288 10.76 -6.56 7.91
CA ASN A 288 11.31 -7.87 7.56
C ASN A 288 11.77 -7.95 6.10
N ASN A 289 10.99 -7.40 5.16
CA ASN A 289 11.37 -7.30 3.76
C ASN A 289 10.72 -6.07 3.12
N CYS A 290 11.52 -5.10 2.69
CA CYS A 290 11.03 -3.82 2.19
C CYS A 290 10.93 -3.77 0.65
N ASN A 291 10.42 -4.84 0.04
CA ASN A 291 10.15 -4.92 -1.39
C ASN A 291 8.62 -4.85 -1.62
N ASP A 292 8.14 -3.75 -2.19
CA ASP A 292 6.71 -3.50 -2.38
C ASP A 292 6.04 -4.46 -3.38
N LEU A 293 6.79 -4.87 -4.40
CA LEU A 293 6.31 -5.75 -5.46
C LEU A 293 6.11 -7.19 -4.93
N LEU A 294 7.10 -7.69 -4.19
CA LEU A 294 7.04 -8.97 -3.49
C LEU A 294 5.97 -8.95 -2.39
N ALA A 295 5.81 -7.84 -1.68
CA ALA A 295 4.73 -7.67 -0.72
C ALA A 295 3.34 -7.76 -1.36
N ALA A 296 3.15 -7.20 -2.56
CA ALA A 296 1.89 -7.31 -3.31
C ALA A 296 1.59 -8.75 -3.72
N GLU A 297 2.60 -9.49 -4.19
CA GLU A 297 2.50 -10.90 -4.57
C GLU A 297 2.16 -11.79 -3.38
N ALA A 298 2.91 -11.65 -2.28
CA ALA A 298 2.64 -12.36 -1.04
C ALA A 298 1.22 -12.12 -0.52
N MET A 299 0.74 -10.86 -0.55
CA MET A 299 -0.63 -10.55 -0.15
C MET A 299 -1.67 -11.23 -1.06
N MET A 300 -1.46 -11.18 -2.37
CA MET A 300 -2.35 -11.81 -3.36
C MET A 300 -2.49 -13.32 -3.06
N MET A 301 -1.36 -14.00 -2.83
CA MET A 301 -1.32 -15.43 -2.55
C MET A 301 -1.92 -15.79 -1.17
N VAL A 302 -1.73 -14.94 -0.14
CA VAL A 302 -2.40 -15.15 1.16
C VAL A 302 -3.91 -14.95 1.03
N LYS A 303 -4.38 -13.96 0.24
CA LYS A 303 -5.80 -13.74 -0.01
C LYS A 303 -6.41 -14.91 -0.78
N GLU A 304 -5.71 -15.46 -1.77
CA GLU A 304 -6.10 -16.69 -2.48
C GLU A 304 -6.29 -17.85 -1.49
N ARG A 305 -5.26 -18.13 -0.69
CA ARG A 305 -5.30 -19.17 0.36
C ARG A 305 -6.47 -18.98 1.34
N PHE A 306 -6.75 -17.74 1.75
CA PHE A 306 -7.87 -17.41 2.61
C PHE A 306 -9.21 -17.78 1.94
N ILE A 307 -9.40 -17.37 0.69
CA ILE A 307 -10.67 -17.58 -0.03
C ILE A 307 -10.93 -19.07 -0.28
N GLU A 308 -9.90 -19.84 -0.59
CA GLU A 308 -10.04 -21.29 -0.78
C GLU A 308 -10.32 -22.04 0.52
N ALA A 309 -9.90 -21.49 1.65
CA ALA A 309 -10.14 -22.05 2.99
C ALA A 309 -11.51 -21.69 3.54
N TYR A 310 -11.95 -20.44 3.38
CA TYR A 310 -13.09 -19.87 4.12
C TYR A 310 -14.17 -19.27 3.21
N GLY A 311 -13.92 -19.18 1.90
CA GLY A 311 -14.80 -18.51 0.95
C GLY A 311 -14.47 -17.03 0.76
N PRO A 312 -15.05 -16.39 -0.26
CA PRO A 312 -14.76 -14.98 -0.56
C PRO A 312 -15.22 -14.09 0.61
N PRO A 313 -14.37 -13.19 1.14
CA PRO A 313 -14.85 -12.17 2.05
C PRO A 313 -15.81 -11.23 1.30
N ARG A 314 -16.75 -10.64 2.02
CA ARG A 314 -17.57 -9.54 1.49
C ARG A 314 -16.70 -8.37 1.03
N HIS A 315 -15.63 -8.09 1.78
CA HIS A 315 -14.56 -7.16 1.40
C HIS A 315 -13.31 -7.35 2.28
N THR A 316 -12.20 -6.80 1.81
CA THR A 316 -10.88 -6.82 2.45
C THR A 316 -10.41 -5.39 2.76
N GLN A 317 -10.10 -5.13 4.04
CA GLN A 317 -9.59 -3.85 4.52
C GLN A 317 -8.09 -3.91 4.74
N GLY A 318 -7.36 -2.88 4.34
CA GLY A 318 -5.96 -2.70 4.69
C GLY A 318 -5.83 -2.04 6.06
N PHE A 319 -4.90 -2.52 6.89
CA PHE A 319 -4.66 -1.96 8.23
C PHE A 319 -3.16 -1.96 8.57
N GLY A 320 -2.56 -0.81 8.79
CA GLY A 320 -1.13 -0.75 9.14
C GLY A 320 -0.53 0.66 9.13
N CYS A 321 0.59 0.83 9.81
CA CYS A 321 1.27 2.12 10.00
C CYS A 321 2.67 2.11 9.39
N SER A 322 3.22 3.28 9.04
CA SER A 322 4.64 3.44 8.67
C SER A 322 4.97 2.63 7.41
N GLY A 323 5.90 1.67 7.45
CA GLY A 323 6.11 0.70 6.37
C GLY A 323 4.83 0.00 5.89
N GLY A 324 3.88 -0.26 6.81
CA GLY A 324 2.58 -0.82 6.45
C GLY A 324 1.67 0.15 5.70
N SER A 325 1.91 1.47 5.81
CA SER A 325 1.22 2.45 4.97
C SER A 325 1.75 2.45 3.53
N TYR A 326 3.05 2.19 3.32
CA TYR A 326 3.62 2.07 1.96
C TYR A 326 2.96 0.89 1.26
N ALA A 327 2.93 -0.26 1.95
CA ALA A 327 2.32 -1.48 1.45
C ALA A 327 0.86 -1.24 1.04
N GLN A 328 0.06 -0.61 1.89
CA GLN A 328 -1.34 -0.31 1.58
C GLN A 328 -1.51 0.60 0.37
N HIS A 329 -0.82 1.74 0.32
CA HIS A 329 -0.94 2.67 -0.80
C HIS A 329 -0.45 2.03 -2.10
N GLN A 330 0.74 1.43 -2.11
CA GLN A 330 1.33 0.86 -3.32
C GLN A 330 0.56 -0.37 -3.80
N ILE A 331 0.09 -1.25 -2.92
CA ILE A 331 -0.70 -2.43 -3.30
C ILE A 331 -2.06 -1.98 -3.85
N ALA A 332 -2.76 -1.10 -3.14
CA ALA A 332 -4.07 -0.63 -3.59
C ALA A 332 -4.00 0.14 -4.91
N ASP A 333 -2.98 0.97 -5.12
CA ASP A 333 -2.84 1.76 -6.35
C ASP A 333 -2.45 0.88 -7.54
N ASN A 334 -1.49 -0.02 -7.35
CA ASN A 334 -0.90 -0.80 -8.45
C ASN A 334 -1.64 -2.10 -8.74
N TYR A 335 -2.35 -2.69 -7.77
CA TYR A 335 -3.00 -4.01 -7.86
C TYR A 335 -4.46 -3.94 -7.36
N PRO A 336 -5.33 -3.18 -8.05
CA PRO A 336 -6.74 -2.99 -7.67
C PRO A 336 -7.49 -4.33 -7.52
N GLY A 337 -8.34 -4.42 -6.51
CA GLY A 337 -9.11 -5.63 -6.17
C GLY A 337 -8.48 -6.50 -5.06
N LEU A 338 -7.22 -6.27 -4.70
CA LEU A 338 -6.63 -6.89 -3.50
C LEU A 338 -7.17 -6.28 -2.21
N LEU A 339 -7.37 -4.96 -2.19
CA LEU A 339 -7.92 -4.18 -1.10
C LEU A 339 -9.14 -3.41 -1.59
N ASP A 340 -10.23 -3.46 -0.82
CA ASP A 340 -11.48 -2.75 -1.14
C ASP A 340 -11.58 -1.41 -0.40
N GLY A 341 -10.66 -1.15 0.54
CA GLY A 341 -10.48 0.11 1.26
C GLY A 341 -9.30 0.01 2.22
N ILE A 342 -8.69 1.13 2.56
CA ILE A 342 -7.46 1.15 3.37
C ILE A 342 -7.57 2.11 4.56
N LEU A 343 -6.95 1.71 5.66
CA LEU A 343 -6.75 2.51 6.87
C LEU A 343 -5.23 2.66 7.12
N PRO A 344 -4.51 3.45 6.31
CA PRO A 344 -3.11 3.75 6.57
C PRO A 344 -2.94 4.60 7.83
N GLY A 345 -2.02 4.17 8.68
CA GLY A 345 -1.56 4.89 9.86
C GLY A 345 -0.21 5.59 9.63
N CYS A 346 0.03 6.72 10.30
CA CYS A 346 1.33 7.43 10.27
C CYS A 346 1.93 7.46 8.85
N SER A 347 1.07 7.86 7.91
CA SER A 347 1.12 7.57 6.49
C SER A 347 2.39 8.04 5.80
N PHE A 348 2.89 7.27 4.83
CA PHE A 348 3.72 7.75 3.73
C PHE A 348 3.23 7.18 2.39
N PRO A 349 3.38 7.94 1.28
CA PRO A 349 2.97 7.48 -0.04
C PRO A 349 3.72 6.23 -0.55
N GLU A 350 5.04 6.18 -0.36
CA GLU A 350 5.91 5.05 -0.72
C GLU A 350 7.29 5.18 -0.07
N VAL A 351 8.03 4.07 -0.01
CA VAL A 351 9.43 4.06 0.46
C VAL A 351 10.35 4.85 -0.48
N GLY A 352 10.28 4.60 -1.79
CA GLY A 352 11.33 4.97 -2.75
C GLY A 352 11.57 6.47 -2.92
N PHE A 353 10.57 7.31 -2.65
CA PHE A 353 10.64 8.76 -2.86
C PHE A 353 10.07 9.51 -1.67
N GLY A 354 8.82 9.20 -1.29
CA GLY A 354 8.15 9.73 -0.11
C GLY A 354 9.01 9.59 1.14
N THR A 355 9.71 8.47 1.34
CA THR A 355 10.66 8.30 2.45
C THR A 355 12.10 8.62 2.07
N ILE A 356 12.67 7.93 1.08
CA ILE A 356 14.12 7.97 0.80
C ILE A 356 14.63 9.38 0.49
N HIS A 357 13.88 10.22 -0.25
CA HIS A 357 14.37 11.56 -0.60
C HIS A 357 14.57 12.44 0.63
N PHE A 358 13.58 12.56 1.51
CA PHE A 358 13.70 13.50 2.61
C PHE A 358 14.71 13.02 3.66
N ILE A 359 14.84 11.72 3.89
CA ILE A 359 15.81 11.19 4.86
C ILE A 359 17.25 11.31 4.34
N THR A 360 17.47 11.12 3.02
CA THR A 360 18.81 11.32 2.42
C THR A 360 19.17 12.80 2.35
N ASP A 361 18.21 13.67 2.06
CA ASP A 361 18.39 15.13 2.15
C ASP A 361 18.71 15.57 3.58
N ALA A 362 18.01 15.02 4.58
CA ALA A 362 18.26 15.29 5.99
C ALA A 362 19.65 14.81 6.43
N TRP A 363 20.10 13.64 5.96
CA TRP A 363 21.45 13.15 6.22
C TRP A 363 22.52 14.09 5.66
N LEU A 364 22.37 14.53 4.40
CA LEU A 364 23.31 15.48 3.81
C LEU A 364 23.33 16.83 4.54
N LEU A 365 22.16 17.32 4.97
CA LEU A 365 22.04 18.56 5.74
C LEU A 365 22.70 18.46 7.10
N ASP A 366 22.42 17.39 7.86
CA ASP A 366 23.01 17.18 9.17
C ASP A 366 24.54 17.01 9.08
N HIS A 367 25.03 16.22 8.12
CA HIS A 367 26.47 16.09 7.85
C HIS A 367 27.10 17.44 7.45
N TYR A 368 26.43 18.26 6.62
CA TYR A 368 26.94 19.59 6.29
C TYR A 368 27.09 20.46 7.55
N PHE A 369 26.06 20.54 8.38
CA PHE A 369 26.07 21.42 9.56
C PHE A 369 27.12 21.00 10.59
N ASN A 370 27.35 19.70 10.75
CA ASN A 370 28.22 19.17 11.81
C ASN A 370 29.67 18.95 11.35
N GLU A 371 29.91 18.69 10.05
CA GLU A 371 31.23 18.26 9.56
C GLU A 371 31.81 19.14 8.44
N ARG A 372 31.02 19.96 7.74
CA ARG A 372 31.50 20.71 6.54
C ARG A 372 31.38 22.23 6.62
N SER A 373 30.41 22.75 7.36
CA SER A 373 30.23 24.18 7.50
C SER A 373 31.39 24.78 8.30
N THR A 374 31.97 25.86 7.79
CA THR A 374 32.90 26.72 8.55
C THR A 374 32.21 27.97 9.10
N LEU A 375 30.91 28.12 8.83
CA LEU A 375 30.06 29.21 9.29
C LEU A 375 29.25 28.78 10.52
N ALA A 376 28.94 29.73 11.38
CA ALA A 376 28.05 29.50 12.51
C ALA A 376 26.59 29.33 12.05
N TRP A 377 25.89 28.40 12.67
CA TRP A 377 24.47 28.09 12.44
C TRP A 377 23.76 27.97 13.79
N SER A 378 22.67 28.72 13.99
CA SER A 378 21.79 28.50 15.14
C SER A 378 20.87 27.30 14.92
N ASP A 379 20.37 26.70 15.98
CA ASP A 379 19.42 25.57 15.87
C ASP A 379 18.14 25.97 15.13
N GLU A 380 17.68 27.20 15.30
CA GLU A 380 16.55 27.74 14.54
C GLU A 380 16.87 27.84 13.04
N GLN A 381 18.07 28.29 12.66
CA GLN A 381 18.46 28.31 11.25
C GLN A 381 18.51 26.89 10.66
N LYS A 382 19.09 25.92 11.39
CA LYS A 382 19.12 24.51 10.94
C LYS A 382 17.71 23.92 10.79
N ARG A 383 16.82 24.19 11.77
CA ARG A 383 15.41 23.79 11.73
C ARG A 383 14.69 24.39 10.52
N ARG A 384 14.90 25.68 10.24
CA ARG A 384 14.27 26.37 9.10
C ARG A 384 14.77 25.86 7.75
N VAL A 385 16.08 25.58 7.62
CA VAL A 385 16.64 25.01 6.38
C VAL A 385 16.14 23.61 6.11
N THR A 386 16.02 22.77 7.16
CA THR A 386 15.47 21.41 7.01
C THR A 386 13.96 21.42 6.78
N GLY A 387 13.25 22.43 7.28
CA GLY A 387 11.80 22.56 7.19
C GLY A 387 11.03 21.78 8.27
N PHE A 388 11.73 21.02 9.12
CA PHE A 388 11.11 20.18 10.14
C PHE A 388 10.55 20.98 11.33
N GLY A 389 9.61 20.36 12.05
CA GLY A 389 9.08 20.92 13.31
C GLY A 389 10.14 21.06 14.39
N VAL A 390 11.06 20.10 14.45
CA VAL A 390 12.23 20.10 15.33
C VAL A 390 13.48 19.66 14.57
N TYR A 391 14.61 20.34 14.77
CA TYR A 391 15.86 20.00 14.08
C TYR A 391 16.34 18.57 14.40
N ALA A 392 16.08 18.06 15.60
CA ALA A 392 16.44 16.70 16.02
C ALA A 392 15.92 15.60 15.08
N THR A 393 14.89 15.89 14.28
CA THR A 393 14.43 15.01 13.20
C THR A 393 15.53 14.70 12.19
N ALA A 394 16.37 15.68 11.83
CA ALA A 394 17.40 15.49 10.81
C ALA A 394 18.42 14.39 11.17
N PRO A 395 19.13 14.45 12.32
CA PRO A 395 20.03 13.36 12.73
C PRO A 395 19.28 12.06 13.06
N ASN A 396 18.03 12.13 13.53
CA ASN A 396 17.21 10.93 13.77
C ASN A 396 16.98 10.13 12.48
N VAL A 397 16.48 10.79 11.43
CA VAL A 397 16.14 10.12 10.17
C VAL A 397 17.36 9.83 9.30
N ALA A 398 18.50 10.48 9.54
CA ALA A 398 19.77 10.17 8.87
C ALA A 398 20.20 8.71 9.08
N VAL A 399 19.93 8.13 10.25
CA VAL A 399 20.13 6.69 10.48
C VAL A 399 19.28 5.86 9.51
N GLY A 400 18.04 6.27 9.30
CA GLY A 400 17.14 5.63 8.36
C GLY A 400 17.55 5.77 6.89
N ALA A 401 18.35 6.79 6.56
CA ALA A 401 18.84 7.00 5.20
C ALA A 401 19.79 5.90 4.74
N ARG A 402 20.41 5.14 5.66
CA ARG A 402 21.26 3.97 5.35
C ARG A 402 20.55 2.83 4.61
N ARG A 403 19.25 2.94 4.34
CA ARG A 403 18.56 2.08 3.36
C ARG A 403 19.08 2.20 1.92
N ILE A 404 19.84 3.26 1.62
CA ILE A 404 20.53 3.41 0.32
C ILE A 404 21.95 2.86 0.34
N ASP A 405 22.44 2.41 1.51
CA ASP A 405 23.77 1.85 1.71
C ASP A 405 23.68 0.32 1.53
N PRO A 406 24.41 -0.26 0.57
CA PRO A 406 24.31 -1.68 0.25
C PRO A 406 24.91 -2.61 1.30
N ASP A 407 25.68 -2.09 2.27
CA ASP A 407 26.38 -2.89 3.28
C ASP A 407 25.82 -2.66 4.70
N ALA A 408 25.33 -1.45 5.00
CA ALA A 408 24.93 -1.07 6.36
C ALA A 408 23.96 -2.03 7.08
N HIS A 409 23.11 -2.74 6.34
CA HIS A 409 22.07 -3.60 6.90
C HIS A 409 22.07 -5.04 6.35
N CYS A 410 23.24 -5.54 5.94
CA CYS A 410 23.40 -6.89 5.38
C CYS A 410 23.57 -8.04 6.39
N GLY A 411 23.54 -7.78 7.70
CA GLY A 411 23.95 -8.77 8.72
C GLY A 411 23.15 -10.08 8.80
N VAL A 412 22.06 -10.23 8.05
CA VAL A 412 21.33 -11.50 7.91
C VAL A 412 22.04 -12.48 6.98
N LEU A 413 22.86 -11.98 6.05
CA LEU A 413 23.64 -12.77 5.13
C LEU A 413 25.02 -13.08 5.72
N PRO A 414 25.55 -14.30 5.49
CA PRO A 414 26.96 -14.58 5.70
C PRO A 414 27.85 -13.60 4.91
N PRO A 415 29.00 -13.15 5.44
CA PRO A 415 29.88 -12.19 4.78
C PRO A 415 30.32 -12.61 3.36
N GLU A 416 30.47 -13.90 3.11
CA GLU A 416 30.84 -14.45 1.79
C GLU A 416 29.72 -14.32 0.73
N LEU A 417 28.48 -14.09 1.15
CA LEU A 417 27.34 -13.84 0.28
C LEU A 417 26.98 -12.36 0.20
N ALA A 418 27.30 -11.57 1.24
CA ALA A 418 27.04 -10.14 1.30
C ALA A 418 28.01 -9.35 0.42
N TYR A 419 27.54 -8.23 -0.14
CA TYR A 419 28.38 -7.29 -0.87
C TYR A 419 29.45 -6.68 0.04
N ASP A 420 30.69 -6.68 -0.44
CA ASP A 420 31.78 -5.86 0.10
C ASP A 420 32.52 -5.25 -1.11
N PRO A 421 32.74 -3.93 -1.15
CA PRO A 421 33.32 -3.27 -2.33
C PRO A 421 34.74 -3.75 -2.67
N VAL A 422 35.44 -4.38 -1.73
CA VAL A 422 36.82 -4.87 -1.90
C VAL A 422 36.88 -6.40 -1.88
N ALA A 423 36.33 -7.04 -0.85
CA ALA A 423 36.44 -8.47 -0.61
C ALA A 423 35.42 -9.30 -1.41
N ASN A 424 34.24 -8.74 -1.71
CA ASN A 424 33.18 -9.44 -2.42
C ASN A 424 32.30 -8.50 -3.27
N PRO A 425 32.87 -7.87 -4.33
CA PRO A 425 32.17 -6.85 -5.10
C PRO A 425 30.97 -7.38 -5.91
N GLY A 426 30.84 -8.71 -6.05
CA GLY A 426 29.71 -9.38 -6.68
C GLY A 426 28.64 -9.90 -5.69
N GLY A 427 28.82 -9.65 -4.38
CA GLY A 427 27.90 -10.10 -3.34
C GLY A 427 26.53 -9.41 -3.40
N ALA A 428 25.60 -9.95 -2.62
CA ALA A 428 24.24 -9.44 -2.50
C ALA A 428 24.23 -8.08 -1.79
N ARG A 429 23.68 -7.09 -2.48
CA ARG A 429 23.60 -5.69 -2.02
C ARG A 429 22.31 -5.43 -1.28
N CYS A 430 22.39 -4.99 -0.04
CA CYS A 430 21.27 -4.83 0.88
C CYS A 430 20.76 -3.38 0.92
N ASP A 431 20.44 -2.85 -0.26
CA ASP A 431 19.82 -1.53 -0.40
C ASP A 431 18.44 -1.60 -1.06
N VAL A 432 17.67 -0.52 -0.89
CA VAL A 432 16.30 -0.39 -1.41
C VAL A 432 16.20 -0.52 -2.94
N TYR A 433 17.28 -0.22 -3.66
CA TYR A 433 17.30 -0.22 -5.13
C TYR A 433 17.58 -1.63 -5.67
N ASP A 434 18.54 -2.35 -5.10
CA ASP A 434 18.82 -3.74 -5.44
C ASP A 434 17.63 -4.65 -5.10
N HIS A 435 16.88 -4.33 -4.05
CA HIS A 435 15.60 -4.96 -3.78
C HIS A 435 14.51 -4.66 -4.80
N THR A 436 14.63 -3.59 -5.58
CA THR A 436 13.65 -3.20 -6.62
C THR A 436 14.20 -3.47 -8.03
N VAL A 437 15.24 -4.30 -8.15
CA VAL A 437 15.98 -4.50 -9.41
C VAL A 437 15.14 -5.08 -10.55
N ASN A 438 14.10 -5.87 -10.24
CA ASN A 438 13.18 -6.40 -11.26
C ASN A 438 12.45 -5.29 -12.01
N VAL A 439 12.25 -4.14 -11.37
CA VAL A 439 11.61 -2.96 -11.96
C VAL A 439 12.64 -2.00 -12.56
N TYR A 440 13.68 -1.65 -11.81
CA TYR A 440 14.65 -0.61 -12.24
C TYR A 440 15.71 -1.15 -13.20
N GLY A 441 15.94 -2.46 -13.21
CA GLY A 441 17.02 -3.09 -13.95
C GLY A 441 18.40 -2.77 -13.39
N ARG A 442 19.42 -3.30 -14.07
CA ARG A 442 20.84 -3.13 -13.70
C ARG A 442 21.54 -2.13 -14.62
N ASP A 443 22.51 -1.41 -14.07
CA ASP A 443 23.50 -0.65 -14.85
C ASP A 443 24.48 -1.66 -15.50
N PRO A 444 24.63 -1.68 -16.83
CA PRO A 444 25.57 -2.60 -17.49
C PRO A 444 27.03 -2.36 -17.13
N ALA A 445 27.41 -1.17 -16.65
CA ALA A 445 28.79 -0.86 -16.29
C ALA A 445 29.20 -1.47 -14.94
N THR A 446 28.30 -1.48 -13.96
CA THR A 446 28.59 -1.92 -12.58
C THR A 446 27.91 -3.25 -12.23
N GLY A 447 26.82 -3.60 -12.91
CA GLY A 447 25.94 -4.70 -12.53
C GLY A 447 24.99 -4.36 -11.38
N PHE A 448 25.09 -3.19 -10.75
CA PHE A 448 24.22 -2.79 -9.63
C PHE A 448 22.84 -2.36 -10.13
N ALA A 449 21.84 -2.39 -9.25
CA ALA A 449 20.54 -1.84 -9.59
C ALA A 449 20.61 -0.34 -9.91
N ARG A 450 19.82 0.09 -10.90
CA ARG A 450 19.73 1.49 -11.29
C ARG A 450 19.00 2.30 -10.20
N ARG A 451 19.51 3.50 -9.91
CA ARG A 451 19.05 4.33 -8.79
C ARG A 451 18.35 5.60 -9.28
N PRO A 452 17.04 5.77 -9.01
CA PRO A 452 16.33 7.03 -9.29
C PRO A 452 16.51 8.04 -8.14
N LEU A 453 17.76 8.29 -7.68
CA LEU A 453 18.07 9.27 -6.62
C LEU A 453 18.75 10.50 -7.23
N ASP A 454 18.21 11.69 -7.01
CA ASP A 454 18.79 12.94 -7.54
C ASP A 454 18.82 14.04 -6.47
N ASN A 455 19.89 14.84 -6.47
CA ASN A 455 19.89 16.14 -5.80
C ASN A 455 20.57 17.25 -6.62
N VAL A 456 20.63 17.11 -7.95
CA VAL A 456 21.24 18.11 -8.83
C VAL A 456 20.31 19.29 -9.03
N GLY A 457 20.79 20.49 -8.71
CA GLY A 457 20.05 21.74 -8.93
C GLY A 457 19.09 22.10 -7.78
N ILE A 458 18.94 21.24 -6.78
CA ILE A 458 18.17 21.55 -5.56
C ILE A 458 18.91 22.63 -4.77
N GLN A 459 18.17 23.69 -4.41
CA GLN A 459 18.67 24.83 -3.66
C GLN A 459 18.27 24.72 -2.18
N TYR A 460 19.01 23.95 -1.40
CA TYR A 460 18.70 23.73 0.01
C TYR A 460 18.71 25.07 0.77
N GLY A 461 17.67 25.32 1.58
CA GLY A 461 17.52 26.56 2.35
C GLY A 461 17.06 27.78 1.54
N LEU A 462 16.57 27.63 0.31
CA LEU A 462 16.12 28.76 -0.53
C LEU A 462 15.03 29.59 0.14
N GLN A 463 13.99 28.96 0.69
CA GLN A 463 12.93 29.68 1.39
C GLN A 463 13.49 30.38 2.63
N THR A 464 14.38 29.72 3.38
CA THR A 464 15.03 30.31 4.57
C THR A 464 15.88 31.53 4.22
N LEU A 465 16.54 31.53 3.07
CA LEU A 465 17.27 32.70 2.54
C LEU A 465 16.29 33.82 2.21
N ASN A 466 15.21 33.52 1.49
CA ASN A 466 14.21 34.50 1.06
C ASN A 466 13.46 35.11 2.26
N ASP A 467 13.31 34.37 3.34
CA ASP A 467 12.78 34.86 4.63
C ASP A 467 13.78 35.74 5.41
N GLY A 468 15.03 35.87 4.94
CA GLY A 468 16.08 36.64 5.60
C GLY A 468 16.65 35.99 6.87
N VAL A 469 16.36 34.71 7.11
CA VAL A 469 16.78 33.97 8.32
C VAL A 469 18.24 33.53 8.24
N ILE A 470 18.75 33.29 7.03
CA ILE A 470 20.15 32.98 6.76
C ILE A 470 20.75 34.00 5.79
N SER A 471 22.06 34.19 5.86
CA SER A 471 22.76 35.08 4.94
C SER A 471 22.95 34.45 3.56
N VAL A 472 23.23 35.29 2.55
CA VAL A 472 23.63 34.84 1.22
C VAL A 472 24.87 33.95 1.29
N ASP A 473 25.82 34.25 2.18
CA ASP A 473 27.04 33.45 2.32
C ASP A 473 26.79 32.08 2.96
N GLN A 474 25.89 31.99 3.95
CA GLN A 474 25.42 30.73 4.50
C GLN A 474 24.74 29.86 3.42
N PHE A 475 23.86 30.46 2.62
CA PHE A 475 23.17 29.76 1.53
C PHE A 475 24.13 29.23 0.45
N LEU A 476 25.11 30.05 0.04
CA LEU A 476 26.11 29.66 -0.96
C LEU A 476 27.06 28.58 -0.41
N ASP A 477 27.51 28.70 0.84
CA ASP A 477 28.37 27.69 1.47
C ASP A 477 27.68 26.33 1.59
N LEU A 478 26.42 26.32 2.05
CA LEU A 478 25.57 25.14 2.12
C LEU A 478 25.49 24.44 0.76
N ASN A 479 25.08 25.15 -0.29
CA ASN A 479 24.84 24.54 -1.58
C ASN A 479 26.12 24.14 -2.33
N GLU A 480 27.25 24.74 -2.00
CA GLU A 480 28.58 24.34 -2.50
C GLU A 480 29.08 23.06 -1.83
N ARG A 481 28.82 22.87 -0.53
CA ARG A 481 29.47 21.83 0.29
C ARG A 481 28.61 20.63 0.64
N ILE A 482 27.29 20.69 0.51
CA ILE A 482 26.38 19.59 0.90
C ILE A 482 26.58 18.28 0.12
N ALA A 483 27.10 18.35 -1.12
CA ALA A 483 27.39 17.21 -2.00
C ALA A 483 26.20 16.23 -2.22
N GLY A 484 26.48 14.93 -2.38
CA GLY A 484 25.53 13.84 -2.59
C GLY A 484 26.18 12.50 -2.24
N PHE A 485 25.57 11.40 -2.65
CA PHE A 485 26.01 10.02 -2.45
C PHE A 485 26.52 9.36 -3.73
N ASP A 486 27.51 8.48 -3.61
CA ASP A 486 27.89 7.49 -4.62
C ASP A 486 27.02 6.20 -4.54
N ALA A 487 27.40 5.16 -5.29
CA ALA A 487 26.69 3.88 -5.36
C ALA A 487 26.71 3.08 -4.04
N ASP A 488 27.67 3.34 -3.17
CA ASP A 488 27.83 2.65 -1.88
C ASP A 488 27.43 3.57 -0.70
N ALA A 489 26.65 4.61 -1.00
CA ALA A 489 26.18 5.63 -0.06
C ALA A 489 27.30 6.41 0.67
N ASN A 490 28.53 6.43 0.12
CA ASN A 490 29.54 7.35 0.61
C ASN A 490 29.18 8.78 0.21
N ILE A 491 29.36 9.73 1.13
CA ILE A 491 29.14 11.14 0.82
C ILE A 491 30.29 11.64 -0.06
N LEU A 492 29.93 12.11 -1.25
CA LEU A 492 30.84 12.64 -2.26
C LEU A 492 31.57 13.92 -1.77
N PRO A 493 32.71 14.27 -2.40
CA PRO A 493 33.37 15.55 -2.18
C PRO A 493 32.47 16.76 -2.50
N PRO A 494 32.72 17.95 -1.89
CA PRO A 494 32.05 19.18 -2.23
C PRO A 494 31.96 19.44 -3.75
N GLY A 495 30.83 20.00 -4.20
CA GLY A 495 30.55 20.23 -5.61
C GLY A 495 30.08 19.01 -6.42
N GLN A 496 30.09 17.79 -5.86
CA GLN A 496 29.58 16.59 -6.53
C GLN A 496 28.22 16.18 -5.95
N ARG A 497 27.22 16.00 -6.83
CA ARG A 497 25.82 15.74 -6.49
C ARG A 497 25.37 14.40 -7.05
N THR A 498 24.45 13.72 -6.38
CA THR A 498 23.86 12.46 -6.87
C THR A 498 22.96 12.74 -8.07
N ARG A 499 23.12 11.92 -9.11
CA ARG A 499 22.35 11.99 -10.36
C ARG A 499 21.46 10.77 -10.50
N ALA A 500 20.17 10.98 -10.72
CA ALA A 500 19.25 9.87 -10.95
C ALA A 500 19.49 9.25 -12.33
N ASP A 501 19.40 7.92 -12.38
CA ASP A 501 19.33 7.16 -13.62
C ASP A 501 17.98 7.38 -14.30
N LEU A 502 17.98 7.77 -15.58
CA LEU A 502 16.75 8.12 -16.31
C LEU A 502 15.91 6.89 -16.70
N VAL A 503 16.50 5.72 -16.83
CA VAL A 503 15.77 4.47 -17.06
C VAL A 503 15.00 4.09 -15.80
N ALA A 504 15.65 4.10 -14.63
CA ALA A 504 14.99 3.85 -13.35
C ALA A 504 13.95 4.93 -13.03
N THR A 505 14.24 6.20 -13.32
CA THR A 505 13.30 7.31 -13.11
C THR A 505 12.04 7.11 -13.94
N ARG A 506 12.18 6.75 -15.22
CA ARG A 506 11.04 6.42 -16.09
C ARG A 506 10.27 5.20 -15.57
N ALA A 507 10.99 4.16 -15.17
CA ALA A 507 10.40 2.93 -14.65
C ALA A 507 9.57 3.21 -13.39
N ALA A 508 10.09 3.99 -12.44
CA ALA A 508 9.40 4.35 -11.20
C ALA A 508 8.04 5.00 -11.42
N TYR A 509 7.95 5.97 -12.34
CA TYR A 509 6.68 6.61 -12.70
C TYR A 509 5.72 5.64 -13.40
N ARG A 510 6.19 4.93 -14.42
CA ARG A 510 5.34 4.05 -15.24
C ARG A 510 4.83 2.85 -14.48
N SER A 511 5.58 2.35 -13.50
CA SER A 511 5.22 1.17 -12.74
C SER A 511 4.48 1.46 -11.43
N GLY A 512 4.33 2.73 -11.06
CA GLY A 512 3.73 3.15 -9.80
C GLY A 512 4.55 2.80 -8.56
N ARG A 513 5.87 2.59 -8.69
CA ARG A 513 6.77 2.58 -7.52
C ARG A 513 6.97 3.97 -6.93
N LEU A 514 6.75 5.01 -7.73
CA LEU A 514 6.26 6.28 -7.21
C LEU A 514 4.74 6.22 -7.22
N THR A 515 4.10 6.23 -6.05
CA THR A 515 2.64 6.10 -5.94
C THR A 515 1.96 7.22 -6.69
N ASN A 516 1.02 6.88 -7.59
CA ASN A 516 0.38 7.82 -8.48
C ASN A 516 -0.92 8.39 -7.87
N GLY A 517 -1.75 7.52 -7.27
CA GLY A 517 -3.06 7.86 -6.71
C GLY A 517 -4.23 7.72 -7.69
N GLY A 518 -3.95 7.58 -8.99
CA GLY A 518 -4.97 7.39 -10.05
C GLY A 518 -5.18 5.94 -10.49
N GLY A 519 -4.48 4.98 -9.87
CA GLY A 519 -4.71 3.55 -10.07
C GLY A 519 -5.91 3.08 -9.25
N GLY A 520 -5.76 1.98 -8.52
CA GLY A 520 -6.84 1.46 -7.66
C GLY A 520 -7.23 2.38 -6.50
N LEU A 521 -6.34 3.30 -6.06
CA LEU A 521 -6.67 4.26 -5.01
C LEU A 521 -7.81 5.21 -5.39
N ALA A 522 -8.03 5.47 -6.68
CA ALA A 522 -9.18 6.26 -7.16
C ALA A 522 -10.53 5.55 -6.97
N SER A 523 -10.51 4.23 -6.74
CA SER A 523 -11.69 3.37 -6.72
C SER A 523 -12.06 2.83 -5.34
N ILE A 524 -11.33 3.21 -4.29
CA ILE A 524 -11.54 2.73 -2.92
C ILE A 524 -11.57 3.88 -1.90
N PRO A 525 -12.25 3.72 -0.75
CA PRO A 525 -12.14 4.63 0.37
C PRO A 525 -10.79 4.54 1.09
N ILE A 526 -10.28 5.69 1.53
CA ILE A 526 -9.02 5.84 2.27
C ILE A 526 -9.33 6.63 3.54
N ILE A 527 -9.07 6.03 4.71
CA ILE A 527 -9.05 6.77 5.97
C ILE A 527 -7.59 6.84 6.43
N ASP A 528 -6.98 8.01 6.35
CA ASP A 528 -5.61 8.26 6.81
C ASP A 528 -5.66 8.70 8.28
N TYR A 529 -5.30 7.76 9.15
CA TYR A 529 -5.26 7.96 10.59
C TYR A 529 -3.85 8.36 11.02
N ARG A 530 -3.74 9.32 11.93
CA ARG A 530 -2.43 9.78 12.40
C ARG A 530 -2.44 10.19 13.87
N ALA A 531 -1.66 9.47 14.67
CA ALA A 531 -1.12 10.01 15.90
C ALA A 531 0.02 10.99 15.57
N TYR A 532 -0.03 12.20 16.12
CA TYR A 532 0.90 13.28 15.82
C TYR A 532 2.22 13.14 16.58
N ASN A 533 3.34 13.11 15.84
CA ASN A 533 4.70 12.96 16.38
C ASN A 533 5.69 14.03 15.90
N ASP A 534 5.29 14.97 15.04
CA ASP A 534 6.22 15.98 14.50
C ASP A 534 6.82 16.91 15.58
N ASP A 535 6.21 16.97 16.78
CA ASP A 535 6.66 17.76 17.94
C ASP A 535 7.43 16.94 18.99
N VAL A 536 7.73 15.66 18.73
CA VAL A 536 8.52 14.83 19.66
C VAL A 536 9.93 15.39 19.78
N PRO A 537 10.47 15.64 21.00
CA PRO A 537 11.73 16.36 21.19
C PRO A 537 12.96 15.75 20.49
N ASN A 538 13.00 14.42 20.38
CA ASN A 538 14.11 13.69 19.74
C ASN A 538 13.95 13.55 18.22
N GLY A 539 12.93 14.18 17.64
CA GLY A 539 12.54 14.02 16.25
C GLY A 539 11.88 12.68 15.96
N ASP A 540 11.13 12.63 14.86
CA ASP A 540 10.44 11.44 14.40
C ASP A 540 10.36 11.43 12.86
N ILE A 541 10.42 10.24 12.27
CA ILE A 541 10.32 10.04 10.82
C ILE A 541 8.88 10.21 10.30
N HIS A 542 7.88 9.97 11.14
CA HIS A 542 6.46 9.98 10.80
C HIS A 542 5.92 11.40 10.70
N LEU A 543 6.38 12.16 9.72
CA LEU A 543 6.03 13.57 9.55
C LEU A 543 4.65 13.77 8.91
N ARG A 544 3.85 14.71 9.42
CA ARG A 544 2.45 14.91 9.02
C ARG A 544 2.28 15.30 7.55
N TYR A 545 3.29 15.93 6.95
CA TYR A 545 3.23 16.36 5.55
C TYR A 545 2.99 15.19 4.57
N HIS A 546 3.34 13.96 4.95
CA HIS A 546 3.13 12.78 4.10
C HIS A 546 1.66 12.49 3.79
N SER A 547 0.74 12.71 4.73
CA SER A 547 -0.70 12.58 4.47
C SER A 547 -1.14 13.61 3.40
N PHE A 548 -0.60 14.84 3.47
CA PHE A 548 -0.86 15.89 2.48
C PHE A 548 -0.17 15.62 1.13
N SER A 549 0.99 14.98 1.13
CA SER A 549 1.65 14.48 -0.08
C SER A 549 0.77 13.48 -0.81
N MET A 550 0.17 12.52 -0.09
CA MET A 550 -0.77 11.57 -0.69
C MET A 550 -2.03 12.26 -1.22
N ARG A 551 -2.63 13.19 -0.45
CA ARG A 551 -3.77 13.99 -0.91
C ARG A 551 -3.48 14.75 -2.20
N ALA A 552 -2.34 15.44 -2.27
CA ALA A 552 -1.95 16.20 -3.45
C ALA A 552 -1.78 15.31 -4.69
N ARG A 553 -1.31 14.06 -4.52
CA ARG A 553 -1.20 13.08 -5.61
C ARG A 553 -2.56 12.56 -6.06
N LEU A 554 -3.48 12.27 -5.13
CA LEU A 554 -4.87 11.93 -5.46
C LEU A 554 -5.55 13.05 -6.25
N GLU A 555 -5.40 14.30 -5.80
CA GLU A 555 -5.92 15.48 -6.51
C GLU A 555 -5.30 15.64 -7.90
N ALA A 556 -3.99 15.48 -8.03
CA ALA A 556 -3.30 15.59 -9.31
C ALA A 556 -3.72 14.50 -10.30
N ALA A 557 -3.95 13.28 -9.83
CA ALA A 557 -4.32 12.15 -10.68
C ALA A 557 -5.81 12.12 -11.04
N ASN A 558 -6.69 12.54 -10.11
CA ASN A 558 -8.14 12.33 -10.23
C ASN A 558 -8.95 13.65 -10.33
N GLY A 559 -8.31 14.80 -10.14
CA GLY A 559 -8.97 16.11 -10.03
C GLY A 559 -9.73 16.33 -8.71
N ARG A 560 -9.68 15.35 -7.79
CA ARG A 560 -10.37 15.34 -6.49
C ARG A 560 -9.73 14.32 -5.55
N ALA A 561 -10.02 14.42 -4.25
CA ALA A 561 -9.55 13.49 -3.21
C ALA A 561 -10.60 13.29 -2.10
N ASP A 562 -11.88 13.39 -2.42
CA ASP A 562 -12.99 13.24 -1.47
C ASP A 562 -13.24 11.80 -1.00
N ASN A 563 -12.57 10.82 -1.63
CA ASN A 563 -12.42 9.47 -1.11
C ASN A 563 -11.35 9.33 0.00
N HIS A 564 -10.63 10.41 0.34
CA HIS A 564 -9.59 10.45 1.36
C HIS A 564 -10.01 11.26 2.59
N VAL A 565 -10.13 10.60 3.75
CA VAL A 565 -10.48 11.21 5.04
C VAL A 565 -9.26 11.20 5.95
N MET A 566 -8.81 12.35 6.41
CA MET A 566 -7.74 12.49 7.40
C MET A 566 -8.28 12.67 8.81
N LEU A 567 -7.79 11.85 9.74
CA LEU A 567 -8.12 11.88 11.16
C LEU A 567 -6.83 11.99 11.99
N VAL A 568 -6.77 12.97 12.88
CA VAL A 568 -5.56 13.24 13.67
C VAL A 568 -5.84 13.26 15.17
N GLU A 569 -4.95 12.67 15.96
CA GLU A 569 -4.94 12.84 17.42
C GLU A 569 -3.50 12.94 17.94
N ASP A 570 -3.31 13.20 19.23
CA ASP A 570 -1.98 13.10 19.81
C ASP A 570 -1.58 11.63 20.08
N ASN A 571 -0.30 11.42 20.37
CA ASN A 571 0.26 10.08 20.50
C ASN A 571 -0.02 9.38 21.85
N ARG A 572 -1.13 9.70 22.54
CA ARG A 572 -1.44 9.14 23.88
C ARG A 572 -1.68 7.63 23.90
N TYR A 573 -2.09 7.04 22.77
CA TYR A 573 -2.33 5.61 22.62
C TYR A 573 -1.19 4.88 21.88
N GLY A 574 -0.10 5.58 21.58
CA GLY A 574 0.91 5.13 20.64
C GLY A 574 0.51 5.40 19.18
N LEU A 575 1.46 5.14 18.27
CA LEU A 575 1.35 5.58 16.87
C LEU A 575 0.14 4.99 16.13
N TYR A 576 -0.20 3.73 16.43
CA TYR A 576 -1.25 2.99 15.76
C TYR A 576 -1.72 1.83 16.64
N SER A 577 -2.76 2.07 17.43
CA SER A 577 -3.24 1.14 18.44
C SER A 577 -4.76 1.15 18.47
N THR A 578 -5.36 -0.04 18.47
CA THR A 578 -6.82 -0.20 18.65
C THR A 578 -7.27 0.12 20.07
N GLN A 579 -6.37 0.56 20.98
CA GLN A 579 -6.78 1.23 22.22
C GLN A 579 -7.35 2.63 21.96
N SER A 580 -7.00 3.26 20.83
CA SER A 580 -7.59 4.54 20.43
C SER A 580 -9.07 4.37 20.05
N PRO A 581 -9.99 5.11 20.70
CA PRO A 581 -11.38 5.16 20.27
C PRO A 581 -11.55 5.74 18.86
N LEU A 582 -10.68 6.66 18.43
CA LEU A 582 -10.71 7.21 17.10
C LEU A 582 -10.35 6.16 16.05
N LEU A 583 -9.31 5.35 16.30
CA LEU A 583 -8.91 4.27 15.38
C LEU A 583 -9.98 3.17 15.32
N GLN A 584 -10.55 2.76 16.46
CA GLN A 584 -11.66 1.80 16.49
C GLN A 584 -12.86 2.28 15.65
N ARG A 585 -13.28 3.55 15.83
CA ARG A 585 -14.35 4.14 15.03
C ARG A 585 -14.00 4.19 13.54
N SER A 586 -12.73 4.41 13.20
CA SER A 586 -12.26 4.47 11.82
C SER A 586 -12.36 3.12 11.12
N VAL A 587 -11.99 2.02 11.79
CA VAL A 587 -12.18 0.64 11.27
C VAL A 587 -13.66 0.37 10.98
N LEU A 588 -14.54 0.69 11.94
CA LEU A 588 -15.98 0.46 11.76
C LEU A 588 -16.59 1.37 10.68
N ALA A 589 -16.10 2.59 10.52
CA ALA A 589 -16.54 3.51 9.49
C ALA A 589 -16.09 3.04 8.09
N LEU A 590 -14.86 2.54 7.97
CA LEU A 590 -14.35 1.96 6.73
C LEU A 590 -15.17 0.72 6.32
N ASP A 591 -15.49 -0.16 7.26
CA ASP A 591 -16.38 -1.31 7.02
C ASP A 591 -17.75 -0.89 6.47
N ARG A 592 -18.40 0.10 7.12
CA ARG A 592 -19.68 0.63 6.63
C ARG A 592 -19.56 1.26 5.25
N TRP A 593 -18.49 2.00 4.99
CA TRP A 593 -18.27 2.67 3.71
C TRP A 593 -18.12 1.66 2.57
N ILE A 594 -17.23 0.67 2.73
CA ILE A 594 -17.03 -0.39 1.71
C ILE A 594 -18.31 -1.21 1.52
N SER A 595 -18.99 -1.55 2.62
CA SER A 595 -20.25 -2.30 2.57
C SER A 595 -21.31 -1.56 1.76
N ALA A 596 -21.44 -0.24 1.92
CA ALA A 596 -22.38 0.60 1.17
C ALA A 596 -22.01 0.68 -0.32
N ILE A 597 -20.71 0.76 -0.65
CA ILE A 597 -20.23 0.72 -2.05
C ILE A 597 -20.61 -0.60 -2.72
N HIS A 598 -20.47 -1.72 -2.02
CA HIS A 598 -20.79 -3.06 -2.54
C HIS A 598 -22.31 -3.27 -2.71
N ASP A 599 -23.13 -2.70 -1.81
CA ASP A 599 -24.59 -2.79 -1.89
C ASP A 599 -25.18 -1.83 -2.94
N ASP A 600 -24.41 -0.83 -3.39
CA ASP A 600 -24.85 0.13 -4.39
C ASP A 600 -24.84 -0.49 -5.80
N GLY A 601 -26.03 -0.87 -6.27
CA GLY A 601 -26.23 -1.42 -7.62
C GLY A 601 -26.19 -0.40 -8.76
N ARG A 602 -26.02 0.90 -8.48
CA ARG A 602 -25.99 1.94 -9.54
C ARG A 602 -24.74 1.82 -10.39
N GLU A 603 -24.87 2.08 -11.69
CA GLU A 603 -23.74 2.20 -12.60
C GLU A 603 -23.22 3.64 -12.55
N LEU A 604 -22.18 3.86 -11.75
CA LEU A 604 -21.50 5.14 -11.58
C LEU A 604 -20.00 4.97 -11.84
N PRO A 605 -19.29 6.03 -12.24
CA PRO A 605 -17.83 6.03 -12.16
C PRO A 605 -17.37 5.62 -10.75
N ALA A 606 -16.32 4.80 -10.66
CA ALA A 606 -15.92 4.18 -9.39
C ALA A 606 -15.70 5.21 -8.27
N ILE A 607 -14.99 6.31 -8.56
CA ILE A 607 -14.74 7.38 -7.58
C ILE A 607 -16.03 8.06 -7.11
N ASP A 608 -17.00 8.27 -8.01
CA ASP A 608 -18.30 8.85 -7.65
C ASP A 608 -19.09 7.90 -6.76
N LYS A 609 -19.04 6.59 -7.04
CA LYS A 609 -19.65 5.57 -6.20
C LYS A 609 -19.03 5.56 -4.81
N VAL A 610 -17.70 5.62 -4.70
CA VAL A 610 -17.01 5.71 -3.40
C VAL A 610 -17.52 6.93 -2.63
N VAL A 611 -17.47 8.11 -3.24
CA VAL A 611 -17.82 9.38 -2.56
C VAL A 611 -19.29 9.42 -2.14
N GLN A 612 -20.21 8.98 -3.00
CA GLN A 612 -21.63 9.00 -2.71
C GLN A 612 -22.05 8.00 -1.63
N ASN A 613 -21.25 6.97 -1.36
CA ASN A 613 -21.51 5.97 -0.32
C ASN A 613 -20.73 6.23 0.99
N LYS A 614 -20.07 7.40 1.11
CA LYS A 614 -19.37 7.78 2.33
C LYS A 614 -20.35 7.93 3.51
N PRO A 615 -20.09 7.30 4.68
CA PRO A 615 -20.93 7.46 5.85
C PRO A 615 -21.06 8.93 6.26
N ALA A 616 -22.29 9.39 6.50
CA ALA A 616 -22.56 10.80 6.83
C ALA A 616 -21.90 11.24 8.17
N ASP A 617 -21.65 10.30 9.06
CA ASP A 617 -20.96 10.51 10.34
C ASP A 617 -19.43 10.49 10.23
N LEU A 618 -18.87 10.08 9.08
CA LEU A 618 -17.44 10.07 8.82
C LEU A 618 -17.00 11.42 8.24
N GLN A 619 -16.51 12.30 9.11
CA GLN A 619 -15.96 13.60 8.74
C GLN A 619 -14.45 13.64 8.99
N GLU A 620 -13.75 14.47 8.22
CA GLU A 620 -12.37 14.84 8.56
C GLU A 620 -12.33 15.56 9.91
N GLY A 621 -11.22 15.46 10.62
CA GLY A 621 -11.09 16.18 11.88
C GLY A 621 -9.89 15.78 12.71
N CYS A 622 -9.85 16.33 13.91
CA CYS A 622 -8.84 16.00 14.90
C CYS A 622 -9.43 15.92 16.30
N MET A 623 -8.78 15.16 17.18
CA MET A 623 -9.08 15.19 18.62
C MET A 623 -8.38 16.37 19.27
N THR A 624 -8.97 16.97 20.30
CA THR A 624 -8.26 17.94 21.14
C THR A 624 -7.17 17.26 21.99
N ARG A 625 -6.18 18.04 22.43
CA ARG A 625 -5.01 17.55 23.21
C ARG A 625 -5.22 17.57 24.73
N ASP A 626 -6.40 17.95 25.21
CA ASP A 626 -6.70 17.93 26.64
C ASP A 626 -6.93 16.50 27.15
N ALA A 627 -7.04 16.35 28.47
CA ALA A 627 -7.16 15.05 29.13
C ALA A 627 -8.39 14.24 28.65
N GLU A 628 -9.50 14.93 28.34
CA GLU A 628 -10.77 14.34 27.91
C GLU A 628 -11.09 14.78 26.47
N PRO A 629 -10.46 14.13 25.48
CA PRO A 629 -10.35 14.67 24.14
C PRO A 629 -11.73 14.71 23.47
N SER A 630 -12.01 15.84 22.82
CA SER A 630 -13.21 16.08 22.03
C SER A 630 -12.87 16.12 20.54
N PHE A 631 -13.80 15.67 19.68
CA PHE A 631 -13.57 15.67 18.23
C PHE A 631 -13.95 17.01 17.60
N ILE A 632 -13.01 17.63 16.90
CA ILE A 632 -13.24 18.81 16.06
C ILE A 632 -13.42 18.33 14.62
N ALA A 633 -14.67 18.33 14.14
CA ALA A 633 -14.96 18.08 12.73
C ALA A 633 -14.51 19.28 11.88
N GLN A 634 -13.48 19.09 11.09
CA GLN A 634 -12.86 20.14 10.28
C GLN A 634 -12.05 19.51 9.15
N GLN A 635 -12.19 20.04 7.93
CA GLN A 635 -11.33 19.67 6.81
C GLN A 635 -9.87 19.89 7.19
N GLN A 636 -9.03 18.88 6.95
CA GLN A 636 -7.61 19.00 7.29
C GLN A 636 -6.90 19.87 6.25
N THR A 637 -6.32 20.98 6.72
CA THR A 637 -5.55 21.94 5.90
C THR A 637 -4.17 22.18 6.52
N ARG A 638 -3.34 22.95 5.81
CA ARG A 638 -2.05 23.45 6.32
C ARG A 638 -2.14 24.89 6.84
N ASP A 639 -3.34 25.47 6.87
CA ASP A 639 -3.55 26.85 7.33
C ASP A 639 -3.56 26.89 8.87
N PRO A 640 -2.56 27.51 9.52
CA PRO A 640 -2.46 27.56 10.98
C PRO A 640 -3.61 28.32 11.65
N ALA A 641 -4.45 29.05 10.89
CA ALA A 641 -5.66 29.65 11.42
C ALA A 641 -6.77 28.63 11.72
N THR A 642 -6.68 27.41 11.17
CA THR A 642 -7.64 26.32 11.45
C THR A 642 -7.30 25.61 12.76
N SER A 643 -8.31 25.24 13.54
CA SER A 643 -8.16 24.61 14.86
C SER A 643 -7.28 23.35 14.83
N CYS A 644 -7.48 22.47 13.85
CA CYS A 644 -6.69 21.25 13.74
C CYS A 644 -5.24 21.49 13.31
N ALA A 645 -4.97 22.47 12.45
CA ALA A 645 -3.60 22.83 12.10
C ALA A 645 -2.90 23.59 13.23
N ALA A 646 -3.63 24.34 14.06
CA ALA A 646 -3.09 24.98 15.25
C ALA A 646 -2.69 23.95 16.33
N LEU A 647 -3.50 22.90 16.53
CA LEU A 647 -3.19 21.81 17.47
C LEU A 647 -2.08 20.89 16.98
N TYR A 648 -2.03 20.65 15.67
CA TYR A 648 -1.14 19.70 15.03
C TYR A 648 -0.50 20.32 13.76
N PRO A 649 0.48 21.22 13.87
CA PRO A 649 1.03 21.90 12.70
C PRO A 649 1.54 20.96 11.60
N VAL A 650 1.40 21.36 10.34
CA VAL A 650 1.99 20.62 9.21
C VAL A 650 3.29 21.31 8.81
N HIS A 651 4.41 20.72 9.22
CA HIS A 651 5.73 21.24 8.88
C HIS A 651 6.12 20.88 7.44
N SER A 652 7.22 21.47 7.00
CA SER A 652 7.77 21.29 5.66
C SER A 652 8.82 20.17 5.66
N PHE A 653 9.57 20.07 4.56
CA PHE A 653 10.68 19.14 4.38
C PHE A 653 11.74 19.77 3.46
N PRO A 654 12.97 19.21 3.39
CA PRO A 654 14.10 19.89 2.75
C PRO A 654 13.86 20.33 1.31
N ARG A 655 13.16 19.53 0.49
CA ARG A 655 12.88 19.89 -0.91
C ARG A 655 11.78 20.92 -1.05
N GLU A 656 10.77 20.93 -0.18
CA GLU A 656 9.76 22.00 -0.17
C GLU A 656 10.39 23.33 0.27
N GLN A 657 11.32 23.31 1.23
CA GLN A 657 12.15 24.49 1.54
C GLN A 657 13.03 24.95 0.37
N ALA A 658 13.27 24.09 -0.61
CA ALA A 658 13.98 24.38 -1.86
C ALA A 658 13.02 24.72 -3.04
N GLY A 659 11.71 24.82 -2.79
CA GLY A 659 10.68 25.21 -3.76
C GLY A 659 9.88 24.06 -4.40
N ALA A 660 10.13 22.79 -4.03
CA ALA A 660 9.33 21.66 -4.51
C ALA A 660 7.90 21.68 -3.94
N GLY A 661 6.96 21.04 -4.64
CA GLY A 661 5.58 20.91 -4.17
C GLY A 661 5.41 19.86 -3.06
N ILE A 662 4.34 20.01 -2.26
CA ILE A 662 3.97 19.11 -1.16
C ILE A 662 3.72 17.66 -1.62
N ALA A 663 3.36 17.45 -2.89
CA ALA A 663 3.20 16.13 -3.48
C ALA A 663 4.50 15.30 -3.40
N ALA A 664 5.67 15.94 -3.36
CA ALA A 664 6.97 15.28 -3.25
C ALA A 664 7.17 14.17 -4.31
N ASP A 665 6.64 14.39 -5.51
CA ASP A 665 6.52 13.41 -6.60
C ASP A 665 7.48 13.68 -7.77
N VAL A 666 8.39 14.66 -7.63
CA VAL A 666 9.43 14.95 -8.62
C VAL A 666 10.73 14.24 -8.23
N ILE A 667 11.07 13.20 -8.98
CA ILE A 667 12.31 12.43 -8.79
C ILE A 667 13.52 13.26 -9.20
N LYS A 668 13.46 13.80 -10.42
CA LYS A 668 14.50 14.64 -11.01
C LYS A 668 13.86 15.88 -11.62
N CYS A 669 14.22 17.05 -11.11
CA CYS A 669 13.72 18.31 -11.63
C CYS A 669 14.29 18.62 -13.02
N ARG A 670 13.50 19.33 -13.85
CA ARG A 670 14.09 20.12 -14.95
C ARG A 670 14.84 21.30 -14.34
N ARG A 671 15.80 21.84 -15.08
CA ARG A 671 16.66 22.91 -14.56
C ARG A 671 16.60 24.13 -15.46
N LYS A 672 16.59 25.31 -14.84
CA LYS A 672 16.71 26.62 -15.48
C LYS A 672 17.99 27.33 -15.01
N ALA A 673 18.42 28.34 -15.76
CA ALA A 673 19.49 29.21 -15.28
C ALA A 673 19.03 29.95 -14.00
N PRO A 674 19.90 30.19 -13.01
CA PRO A 674 19.51 31.01 -11.85
C PRO A 674 19.03 32.38 -12.30
N ASP A 675 17.85 32.80 -11.83
CA ASP A 675 17.26 34.11 -12.08
C ASP A 675 17.27 34.94 -10.79
N ARG A 676 17.69 36.20 -10.86
CA ARG A 676 17.68 37.09 -9.69
C ARG A 676 16.27 37.33 -9.15
N ALA A 677 15.25 37.21 -9.99
CA ALA A 677 13.86 37.33 -9.58
C ALA A 677 13.39 36.18 -8.65
N ASP A 678 14.12 35.06 -8.60
CA ASP A 678 13.80 33.94 -7.70
C ASP A 678 14.25 34.20 -6.24
N TYR A 679 14.97 35.29 -5.98
CA TYR A 679 15.55 35.60 -4.67
C TYR A 679 15.00 36.93 -4.11
N ALA A 680 14.48 36.89 -2.88
CA ALA A 680 13.99 38.08 -2.17
C ALA A 680 15.12 38.94 -1.59
N VAL A 681 16.36 38.44 -1.60
CA VAL A 681 17.56 39.11 -1.08
C VAL A 681 18.49 39.56 -2.21
N ALA A 682 19.27 40.62 -1.96
CA ALA A 682 20.21 41.14 -2.92
C ALA A 682 21.54 40.37 -2.90
N PHE A 683 21.95 39.84 -4.05
CA PHE A 683 23.28 39.27 -4.25
C PHE A 683 24.26 40.33 -4.77
N SER A 684 25.43 40.45 -4.14
CA SER A 684 26.57 41.13 -4.77
C SER A 684 26.98 40.46 -6.08
N ALA A 685 27.78 41.15 -6.91
CA ALA A 685 28.28 40.58 -8.16
C ALA A 685 29.08 39.29 -7.93
N ALA A 686 29.95 39.27 -6.91
CA ALA A 686 30.76 38.11 -6.56
C ALA A 686 29.91 36.93 -6.05
N GLN A 687 28.93 37.19 -5.17
CA GLN A 687 28.00 36.15 -4.69
C GLN A 687 27.17 35.56 -5.82
N TRP A 688 26.70 36.39 -6.76
CA TRP A 688 25.96 35.92 -7.93
C TRP A 688 26.82 35.07 -8.86
N GLN A 689 28.09 35.45 -9.06
CA GLN A 689 29.04 34.65 -9.82
C GLN A 689 29.31 33.30 -9.11
N ARG A 690 29.46 33.29 -7.78
CA ARG A 690 29.60 32.07 -6.98
C ARG A 690 28.38 31.18 -7.12
N LEU A 691 27.16 31.72 -7.03
CA LEU A 691 25.91 30.99 -7.24
C LEU A 691 25.88 30.30 -8.60
N ARG A 692 26.18 31.03 -9.68
CA ARG A 692 26.27 30.48 -11.04
C ARG A 692 27.37 29.43 -11.19
N GLY A 693 28.44 29.56 -10.40
CA GLY A 693 29.51 28.57 -10.30
C GLY A 693 29.08 27.27 -9.62
N ILE A 694 28.32 27.37 -8.53
CA ILE A 694 27.74 26.22 -7.81
C ILE A 694 26.73 25.51 -8.72
N PHE A 695 25.84 26.27 -9.36
CA PHE A 695 24.78 25.74 -10.22
C PHE A 695 25.07 25.93 -11.71
N ARG A 696 26.27 25.53 -12.17
CA ARG A 696 26.65 25.58 -13.61
C ARG A 696 25.65 24.88 -14.53
N GLY A 697 25.04 23.80 -14.05
CA GLY A 697 24.02 23.05 -14.77
C GLY A 697 22.58 23.54 -14.59
N GLY A 698 22.40 24.69 -13.93
CA GLY A 698 21.09 25.24 -13.57
C GLY A 698 20.57 24.78 -12.20
N VAL A 699 19.58 25.51 -11.71
CA VAL A 699 18.78 25.23 -10.51
C VAL A 699 17.46 24.57 -10.90
N CYS A 700 16.83 23.84 -9.99
CA CYS A 700 15.54 23.21 -10.25
C CYS A 700 14.48 24.24 -10.67
N ASP A 701 13.76 23.92 -11.73
CA ASP A 701 12.54 24.60 -12.15
C ASP A 701 11.34 23.76 -11.73
N TRP A 702 10.83 24.02 -10.54
CA TRP A 702 9.70 23.30 -9.95
C TRP A 702 8.36 23.65 -10.61
N THR A 703 8.32 24.63 -11.53
CA THR A 703 7.12 24.95 -12.31
C THR A 703 6.90 23.99 -13.48
N GLN A 704 7.91 23.19 -13.81
CA GLN A 704 7.88 22.24 -14.91
C GLN A 704 7.75 20.81 -14.39
N PRO A 705 7.09 19.92 -15.16
CA PRO A 705 7.12 18.49 -14.87
C PRO A 705 8.57 17.97 -14.81
N GLY A 706 8.81 17.05 -13.88
CA GLY A 706 10.06 16.35 -13.70
C GLY A 706 10.54 15.64 -14.98
N VAL A 707 11.83 15.36 -15.03
CA VAL A 707 12.43 14.58 -16.12
C VAL A 707 11.88 13.15 -16.07
N GLN A 708 11.39 12.65 -17.21
CA GLN A 708 10.68 11.35 -17.34
C GLN A 708 9.32 11.26 -16.61
N GLN A 709 8.85 12.32 -15.94
CA GLN A 709 7.56 12.32 -15.26
C GLN A 709 6.43 12.07 -16.26
N GLN A 710 5.61 11.06 -15.97
CA GLN A 710 4.46 10.63 -16.75
C GLN A 710 3.51 9.82 -15.85
N GLY A 711 2.31 9.52 -16.34
CA GLY A 711 1.36 8.66 -15.63
C GLY A 711 1.75 7.18 -15.62
N LEU A 712 0.95 6.37 -14.93
CA LEU A 712 1.09 4.91 -14.91
C LEU A 712 1.01 4.33 -16.32
N ALA A 713 1.78 3.28 -16.60
CA ALA A 713 1.62 2.47 -17.80
C ALA A 713 0.40 1.54 -17.71
N GLY A 714 -0.03 1.21 -16.48
CA GLY A 714 -1.17 0.36 -16.17
C GLY A 714 -1.10 -0.14 -14.73
N THR A 715 -2.14 -0.85 -14.31
CA THR A 715 -2.17 -1.63 -13.06
C THR A 715 -1.92 -3.10 -13.36
N TRP A 716 -1.67 -3.92 -12.33
CA TRP A 716 -1.35 -5.34 -12.46
C TRP A 716 -0.17 -5.62 -13.40
N LEU A 717 0.87 -4.77 -13.34
CA LEU A 717 2.08 -4.97 -14.12
C LEU A 717 2.86 -6.18 -13.61
N SER A 718 3.35 -7.00 -14.54
CA SER A 718 4.22 -8.14 -14.29
C SER A 718 5.66 -7.85 -14.71
N PHE A 719 6.60 -8.36 -13.92
CA PHE A 719 8.04 -8.22 -14.08
C PHE A 719 8.73 -9.58 -14.30
N ASP A 720 7.94 -10.61 -14.55
CA ASP A 720 8.44 -11.92 -14.97
C ASP A 720 9.00 -11.79 -16.38
N ARG A 721 10.32 -11.66 -16.48
CA ARG A 721 11.02 -11.84 -17.75
C ARG A 721 11.01 -13.32 -18.08
N VAL A 722 9.99 -13.78 -18.80
CA VAL A 722 10.13 -15.02 -19.56
C VAL A 722 11.22 -14.75 -20.61
N PRO A 723 12.33 -15.53 -20.63
CA PRO A 723 13.30 -15.40 -21.70
C PRO A 723 12.60 -15.65 -23.05
N GLY A 724 12.58 -14.64 -23.93
CA GLY A 724 12.04 -14.78 -25.29
C GLY A 724 10.67 -14.14 -25.57
N THR A 725 10.09 -13.37 -24.64
CA THR A 725 9.00 -12.41 -24.97
C THR A 725 9.51 -10.97 -24.88
N PRO A 726 9.05 -10.06 -25.77
CA PRO A 726 9.55 -8.69 -25.87
C PRO A 726 9.47 -7.88 -24.57
#